data_AF-A0A9D9CBK6-F1
#
_entry.id   AF-A0A9D9CBK6-F1
#
_cell.length_a   1.000
_cell.length_b   1.000
_cell.length_c   1.000
_cell.angle_alpha   90.00
_cell.angle_beta   90.00
_cell.angle_gamma   90.00
#
_symmetry.space_group_name_H-M   'P 1'
#
loop_
_entity.id
_entity.type
_entity.pdbx_description
1 polymer ?
#
loop_
_entity_poly.entity_id
_entity_poly.type
_entity_poly.pdbx_seq_one_letter_code
_entity_poly.pdbx_strand_id
1 'polypeptide(L)'
;FSRWPAFCLMPLLGLMLFASCKDDYPYDDKEPEWLGESVYKYLSEDGHYTTYLSLIDALGYAETLDRTGSKTIFPANDKAYEAYFQSLGLSGKASDVVKSMTKSQQQVLFNSTMLNMAYLDNMLANVPNSGQSDNSGEGIALVRASAASYLDSITFLDKDRLPATEYWADYASRGGIYLMDNTSRPNVIFTPDFMLRLGLTESDWTQLFPDKPYDEVGFYVNGSHVSGNQKNITCKNGYLHIADEVVRPLQNMADVMASHRQTSLFNQLMDKFSAPYYDEALHLSVQNYYGNAYASDTVFVKRYFNDNGVGACLQTPDKKDIPSTQMLYFDPSYNTMNMPTDMAMMLVPSNEAMENYWNSDRGKFLRSVYPTWNDVPMDVLSKFMKNHQLKSFVGSLPHEWSKLSDQKGFLLHLTPKDIEQSILACNGMVYLTNRVFPPIDYQCAYGPTLTSPITKVMKVAIDDNDWLKFHLYLRSLENQYNLLVPTDEAMKTYREPISWALWATEGVDKREIWSFKQIGEKIYADVYAVNEDGSQGAFKQTLGSSQADQNKIMNRLNDIIDMHIIVADNETEPLSGFIDEGNLQYALTKGGTILRVEGEGGATIVHGGGDDECGLPGANIEGGTDNIYFTENSHTFFIDKLLQDPFKSVYAVLKEKPEFDEFFSLLLGDPSVFAYFQEDKEVQAIFDQNTTEQSSGIGQIVTSFNNYRYTVLVPTNEAVRQAFSEDANLWTWNQISNEEDPVIKKEKCLYLLNFLRYHFIDGIVPVAGNHFAKDYDTAARDKNNQFVKIRVEANGDQIRFGQTASVLTEDPSLYNILTRDYIVNNKDPQKATDILASSRAVIHLVDKAINYQQMGK
;
A
#
# COMPACT_ATOMS: atom_id res chain seq x y z
N PHE A 1 -5.35 -35.39 -94.12
CA PHE A 1 -6.60 -34.61 -94.27
C PHE A 1 -6.53 -33.41 -93.34
N SER A 2 -6.40 -32.15 -93.74
CA SER A 2 -6.25 -31.49 -95.04
C SER A 2 -5.55 -30.14 -94.86
N ARG A 3 -4.36 -30.03 -95.49
CA ARG A 3 -3.78 -28.88 -96.23
C ARG A 3 -3.43 -27.55 -95.54
N TRP A 4 -2.11 -27.39 -95.31
CA TRP A 4 -1.27 -26.23 -95.72
C TRP A 4 -1.34 -25.95 -97.25
N PRO A 5 -0.86 -24.80 -97.83
CA PRO A 5 0.30 -23.98 -97.40
C PRO A 5 0.28 -22.43 -97.67
N ALA A 6 1.30 -21.74 -97.11
CA ALA A 6 2.24 -20.72 -97.69
C ALA A 6 1.74 -19.53 -98.55
N PHE A 7 2.36 -18.34 -98.64
CA PHE A 7 3.45 -17.54 -98.01
C PHE A 7 3.33 -16.14 -98.67
N CYS A 8 3.71 -15.04 -97.99
CA CYS A 8 4.58 -13.95 -98.53
C CYS A 8 4.48 -12.60 -97.78
N LEU A 9 5.67 -12.14 -97.37
CA LEU A 9 6.22 -10.79 -97.13
C LEU A 9 5.50 -9.76 -96.22
N MET A 10 6.04 -9.36 -95.06
CA MET A 10 7.22 -8.51 -94.73
C MET A 10 6.93 -6.98 -94.73
N PRO A 11 7.73 -6.13 -94.02
CA PRO A 11 7.39 -5.57 -92.71
C PRO A 11 7.45 -4.03 -92.70
N LEU A 12 6.44 -3.33 -92.17
CA LEU A 12 6.54 -1.85 -92.08
C LEU A 12 5.68 -1.17 -91.01
N LEU A 13 5.20 -1.90 -89.99
CA LEU A 13 4.30 -1.33 -88.96
C LEU A 13 4.69 -1.63 -87.51
N GLY A 14 5.94 -2.06 -87.25
CA GLY A 14 6.40 -2.47 -85.91
C GLY A 14 7.55 -1.67 -85.31
N LEU A 15 7.87 -0.47 -85.81
CA LEU A 15 9.09 0.28 -85.46
C LEU A 15 8.86 1.74 -85.04
N MET A 16 7.68 2.07 -84.50
CA MET A 16 7.37 3.43 -83.98
C MET A 16 6.80 3.47 -82.55
N LEU A 17 7.02 2.45 -81.71
CA LEU A 17 6.55 2.46 -80.30
C LEU A 17 7.58 1.98 -79.25
N PHE A 18 8.88 2.12 -79.52
CA PHE A 18 9.92 1.98 -78.49
C PHE A 18 10.75 3.26 -78.36
N ALA A 19 10.07 4.38 -78.06
CA ALA A 19 10.71 5.51 -77.40
C ALA A 19 10.41 5.37 -75.91
N SER A 20 11.22 4.59 -75.20
CA SER A 20 11.29 4.69 -73.74
C SER A 20 12.03 6.00 -73.47
N CYS A 21 11.32 7.01 -72.98
CA CYS A 21 11.96 8.08 -72.21
C CYS A 21 12.58 7.38 -71.00
N LYS A 22 13.88 7.09 -71.06
CA LYS A 22 14.66 6.92 -69.85
C LYS A 22 14.64 8.32 -69.23
N ASP A 23 13.93 8.50 -68.11
CA ASP A 23 14.16 9.69 -67.29
C ASP A 23 15.65 9.64 -66.96
N ASP A 24 16.43 10.59 -67.47
CA ASP A 24 17.85 10.74 -67.12
C ASP A 24 17.90 11.14 -65.64
N TYR A 25 17.76 10.15 -64.75
CA TYR A 25 18.02 10.34 -63.35
C TYR A 25 19.54 10.52 -63.25
N PRO A 26 20.06 11.67 -62.79
CA PRO A 26 21.49 11.98 -62.86
C PRO A 26 22.38 10.99 -62.09
N TYR A 27 21.77 10.19 -61.21
CA TYR A 27 22.43 9.12 -60.46
C TYR A 27 22.44 7.75 -61.15
N ASP A 28 21.84 7.61 -62.33
CA ASP A 28 21.97 6.42 -63.19
C ASP A 28 23.37 6.28 -63.78
N ASP A 29 24.07 7.42 -64.00
CA ASP A 29 25.37 7.48 -64.67
C ASP A 29 26.51 8.01 -63.78
N LYS A 30 26.21 8.55 -62.59
CA LYS A 30 27.19 9.07 -61.62
C LYS A 30 26.75 8.84 -60.18
N GLU A 31 27.64 8.33 -59.32
CA GLU A 31 27.35 8.27 -57.89
C GLU A 31 27.16 9.71 -57.33
N PRO A 32 26.17 9.93 -56.45
CA PRO A 32 26.00 11.23 -55.83
C PRO A 32 27.24 11.66 -55.05
N GLU A 33 27.64 12.94 -55.17
CA GLU A 33 28.82 13.45 -54.44
C GLU A 33 28.65 13.42 -52.91
N TRP A 34 27.41 13.34 -52.42
CA TRP A 34 27.10 13.18 -50.98
C TRP A 34 27.23 11.73 -50.48
N LEU A 35 27.31 10.74 -51.40
CA LEU A 35 27.42 9.33 -51.07
C LEU A 35 28.91 9.01 -50.81
N GLY A 36 29.29 8.92 -49.53
CA GLY A 36 30.66 8.57 -49.12
C GLY A 36 31.05 7.13 -49.49
N GLU A 37 32.25 6.72 -49.08
CA GLU A 37 32.73 5.34 -49.25
C GLU A 37 31.96 4.32 -48.36
N SER A 38 32.29 3.03 -48.48
CA SER A 38 31.82 2.02 -47.54
C SER A 38 32.27 2.34 -46.11
N VAL A 39 31.57 1.79 -45.11
CA VAL A 39 31.91 2.03 -43.69
C VAL A 39 33.36 1.63 -43.40
N TYR A 40 33.79 0.47 -43.88
CA TYR A 40 35.17 0.00 -43.68
C TYR A 40 36.20 0.94 -44.30
N LYS A 41 35.99 1.37 -45.55
CA LYS A 41 36.91 2.29 -46.23
C LYS A 41 36.96 3.67 -45.58
N TYR A 42 35.81 4.22 -45.18
CA TYR A 42 35.76 5.49 -44.47
C TYR A 42 36.66 5.49 -43.24
N LEU A 43 36.54 4.45 -42.39
CA LEU A 43 37.35 4.31 -41.18
C LEU A 43 38.83 4.08 -41.50
N SER A 44 39.13 3.33 -42.57
CA SER A 44 40.51 3.04 -42.99
C SER A 44 41.22 4.26 -43.59
N GLU A 45 40.52 5.11 -44.32
CA GLU A 45 41.08 6.29 -44.99
C GLU A 45 41.31 7.46 -44.02
N ASP A 46 40.46 7.60 -42.99
CA ASP A 46 40.63 8.62 -41.95
C ASP A 46 41.92 8.43 -41.12
N GLY A 47 42.26 7.17 -40.83
CA GLY A 47 43.52 6.79 -40.17
C GLY A 47 43.51 6.86 -38.63
N HIS A 48 42.45 7.33 -37.98
CA HIS A 48 42.36 7.41 -36.50
C HIS A 48 41.53 6.29 -35.85
N TYR A 49 41.20 5.24 -36.60
CA TYR A 49 40.33 4.13 -36.15
C TYR A 49 41.05 2.77 -36.22
N THR A 50 42.37 2.73 -36.06
CA THR A 50 43.16 1.50 -36.22
C THR A 50 42.79 0.40 -35.22
N THR A 51 42.38 0.77 -34.02
CA THR A 51 41.87 -0.12 -32.97
C THR A 51 40.50 -0.69 -33.34
N TYR A 52 39.61 0.17 -33.84
CA TYR A 52 38.28 -0.25 -34.27
C TYR A 52 38.33 -1.16 -35.49
N LEU A 53 39.19 -0.85 -36.47
CA LEU A 53 39.46 -1.72 -37.62
C LEU A 53 40.04 -3.06 -37.18
N SER A 54 40.89 -3.08 -36.15
CA SER A 54 41.41 -4.34 -35.59
C SER A 54 40.30 -5.23 -35.02
N LEU A 55 39.24 -4.66 -34.42
CA LEU A 55 38.05 -5.42 -34.00
C LEU A 55 37.28 -5.97 -35.21
N ILE A 56 37.04 -5.13 -36.22
CA ILE A 56 36.34 -5.52 -37.46
C ILE A 56 37.05 -6.70 -38.13
N ASP A 57 38.37 -6.61 -38.27
CA ASP A 57 39.19 -7.62 -38.92
C ASP A 57 39.23 -8.92 -38.12
N ALA A 58 39.46 -8.83 -36.81
CA ALA A 58 39.53 -10.00 -35.93
C ALA A 58 38.22 -10.80 -35.90
N LEU A 59 37.08 -10.11 -36.04
CA LEU A 59 35.76 -10.73 -36.03
C LEU A 59 35.24 -11.10 -37.43
N GLY A 60 36.01 -10.83 -38.48
CA GLY A 60 35.66 -11.17 -39.87
C GLY A 60 34.57 -10.30 -40.49
N TYR A 61 34.37 -9.08 -39.97
CA TYR A 61 33.35 -8.15 -40.45
C TYR A 61 33.79 -7.25 -41.60
N ALA A 62 35.08 -7.28 -41.99
CA ALA A 62 35.63 -6.40 -43.02
C ALA A 62 34.87 -6.48 -44.36
N GLU A 63 34.62 -7.69 -44.89
CA GLU A 63 33.89 -7.84 -46.15
C GLU A 63 32.43 -7.35 -46.04
N THR A 64 31.78 -7.61 -44.90
CA THR A 64 30.42 -7.14 -44.67
C THR A 64 30.41 -5.61 -44.69
N LEU A 65 31.25 -4.98 -43.88
CA LEU A 65 31.32 -3.52 -43.76
C LEU A 65 31.95 -2.82 -44.97
N ASP A 66 32.55 -3.53 -45.91
CA ASP A 66 33.01 -2.96 -47.19
C ASP A 66 31.95 -3.06 -48.30
N ARG A 67 31.09 -4.08 -48.30
CA ARG A 67 30.24 -4.40 -49.46
C ARG A 67 28.74 -4.34 -49.23
N THR A 68 28.25 -4.81 -48.08
CA THR A 68 26.81 -5.06 -47.88
C THR A 68 26.35 -4.79 -46.45
N GLY A 69 25.04 -4.90 -46.19
CA GLY A 69 24.47 -4.78 -44.85
C GLY A 69 24.16 -3.33 -44.46
N SER A 70 22.87 -3.01 -44.34
CA SER A 70 22.39 -1.73 -43.83
C SER A 70 22.67 -1.65 -42.32
N LYS A 71 23.68 -0.88 -41.91
CA LYS A 71 24.12 -0.78 -40.51
C LYS A 71 24.13 0.67 -40.01
N THR A 72 23.89 0.84 -38.72
CA THR A 72 24.32 2.02 -37.97
C THR A 72 25.46 1.62 -37.05
N ILE A 73 26.55 2.38 -37.05
CA ILE A 73 27.72 2.07 -36.23
C ILE A 73 28.13 3.30 -35.42
N PHE A 74 28.51 3.06 -34.17
CA PHE A 74 28.99 4.04 -33.20
C PHE A 74 30.50 3.86 -32.94
N PRO A 75 31.39 4.12 -33.91
CA PRO A 75 32.82 3.92 -33.71
C PRO A 75 33.40 5.00 -32.80
N ALA A 76 34.41 4.63 -32.01
CA ALA A 76 35.24 5.55 -31.26
C ALA A 76 36.66 5.55 -31.83
N ASN A 77 37.35 6.70 -31.76
CA ASN A 77 38.71 6.81 -32.29
C ASN A 77 39.75 6.11 -31.38
N ASP A 78 40.97 5.99 -31.87
CA ASP A 78 42.07 5.33 -31.16
C ASP A 78 42.36 5.95 -29.79
N LYS A 79 42.26 7.27 -29.65
CA LYS A 79 42.48 7.97 -28.37
C LYS A 79 41.41 7.60 -27.33
N ALA A 80 40.16 7.45 -27.74
CA ALA A 80 39.08 7.03 -26.86
C ALA A 80 39.32 5.59 -26.36
N TYR A 81 39.77 4.69 -27.24
CA TYR A 81 40.15 3.34 -26.84
C TYR A 81 41.38 3.29 -25.92
N GLU A 82 42.39 4.13 -26.17
CA GLU A 82 43.55 4.26 -25.27
C GLU A 82 43.12 4.73 -23.88
N ALA A 83 42.29 5.77 -23.79
CA ALA A 83 41.76 6.25 -22.52
C ALA A 83 40.92 5.17 -21.81
N TYR A 84 40.09 4.44 -22.55
CA TYR A 84 39.29 3.34 -22.01
C TYR A 84 40.17 2.24 -21.42
N PHE A 85 41.16 1.74 -22.16
CA PHE A 85 42.03 0.68 -21.65
C PHE A 85 42.91 1.15 -20.49
N GLN A 86 43.38 2.40 -20.51
CA GLN A 86 44.08 3.01 -19.36
C GLN A 86 43.19 3.04 -18.11
N SER A 87 41.90 3.34 -18.25
CA SER A 87 40.95 3.31 -17.12
C SER A 87 40.79 1.91 -16.51
N LEU A 88 41.05 0.85 -17.29
CA LEU A 88 41.06 -0.54 -16.83
C LEU A 88 42.44 -0.99 -16.32
N GLY A 89 43.42 -0.09 -16.22
CA GLY A 89 44.79 -0.41 -15.83
C GLY A 89 45.60 -1.15 -16.92
N LEU A 90 45.09 -1.19 -18.15
CA LEU A 90 45.78 -1.80 -19.29
C LEU A 90 46.63 -0.74 -20.00
N SER A 91 47.88 -1.10 -20.32
CA SER A 91 48.85 -0.22 -20.97
C SER A 91 49.34 -0.77 -22.31
N GLY A 92 49.57 0.09 -23.28
CA GLY A 92 50.03 -0.27 -24.63
C GLY A 92 49.21 0.42 -25.71
N LYS A 93 49.53 0.14 -26.99
CA LYS A 93 48.66 0.58 -28.09
C LYS A 93 47.33 -0.16 -28.02
N ALA A 94 46.23 0.57 -28.09
CA ALA A 94 44.90 -0.01 -27.92
C ALA A 94 44.58 -1.13 -28.92
N SER A 95 45.06 -1.04 -30.16
CA SER A 95 44.95 -2.09 -31.18
C SER A 95 45.67 -3.39 -30.81
N ASP A 96 46.80 -3.32 -30.10
CA ASP A 96 47.51 -4.51 -29.60
C ASP A 96 46.76 -5.14 -28.42
N VAL A 97 46.18 -4.31 -27.54
CA VAL A 97 45.34 -4.77 -26.43
C VAL A 97 44.14 -5.55 -26.97
N VAL A 98 43.41 -4.98 -27.93
CA VAL A 98 42.27 -5.66 -28.60
C VAL A 98 42.68 -7.02 -29.18
N LYS A 99 43.80 -7.09 -29.91
CA LYS A 99 44.27 -8.34 -30.53
C LYS A 99 44.62 -9.43 -29.50
N SER A 100 44.96 -9.05 -28.27
CA SER A 100 45.24 -9.99 -27.18
C SER A 100 43.99 -10.49 -26.45
N MET A 101 42.84 -9.84 -26.64
CA MET A 101 41.58 -10.23 -26.01
C MET A 101 41.05 -11.56 -26.56
N THR A 102 40.24 -12.24 -25.75
CA THR A 102 39.46 -13.40 -26.21
C THR A 102 38.44 -12.97 -27.27
N LYS A 103 38.03 -13.92 -28.12
CA LYS A 103 37.00 -13.67 -29.14
C LYS A 103 35.71 -13.11 -28.53
N SER A 104 35.25 -13.67 -27.41
CA SER A 104 34.06 -13.17 -26.70
C SER A 104 34.22 -11.73 -26.22
N GLN A 105 35.38 -11.36 -25.67
CA GLN A 105 35.65 -9.96 -25.26
C GLN A 105 35.63 -9.00 -26.46
N GLN A 106 36.20 -9.41 -27.60
CA GLN A 106 36.15 -8.63 -28.84
C GLN A 106 34.71 -8.47 -29.35
N GLN A 107 33.91 -9.55 -29.31
CA GLN A 107 32.51 -9.55 -29.74
C GLN A 107 31.65 -8.63 -28.89
N VAL A 108 31.75 -8.74 -27.56
CA VAL A 108 31.03 -7.88 -26.63
C VAL A 108 31.36 -6.40 -26.87
N LEU A 109 32.64 -6.08 -27.13
CA LEU A 109 33.10 -4.71 -27.37
C LEU A 109 32.69 -4.16 -28.74
N PHE A 110 32.59 -5.01 -29.77
CA PHE A 110 32.25 -4.60 -31.14
C PHE A 110 30.75 -4.65 -31.43
N ASN A 111 30.04 -5.70 -31.04
CA ASN A 111 28.64 -5.86 -31.41
C ASN A 111 27.73 -4.84 -30.71
N SER A 112 28.13 -4.33 -29.53
CA SER A 112 27.40 -3.26 -28.82
C SER A 112 27.43 -1.91 -29.56
N THR A 113 28.40 -1.69 -30.45
CA THR A 113 28.52 -0.43 -31.19
C THR A 113 27.73 -0.43 -32.50
N MET A 114 27.00 -1.52 -32.82
CA MET A 114 26.34 -1.69 -34.10
C MET A 114 24.84 -1.96 -33.94
N LEU A 115 24.02 -1.37 -34.82
CA LEU A 115 22.62 -1.72 -35.00
C LEU A 115 22.45 -2.39 -36.38
N ASN A 116 21.59 -3.42 -36.44
CA ASN A 116 21.33 -4.18 -37.66
C ASN A 116 20.30 -3.51 -38.60
N MET A 117 20.23 -2.17 -38.58
CA MET A 117 19.44 -1.32 -39.46
C MET A 117 20.17 0.01 -39.67
N ALA A 118 19.95 0.69 -40.79
CA ALA A 118 20.47 2.04 -41.02
C ALA A 118 19.49 3.09 -40.48
N TYR A 119 19.95 3.77 -39.43
CA TYR A 119 19.30 4.89 -38.79
C TYR A 119 20.19 6.14 -38.87
N LEU A 120 19.63 7.19 -39.48
CA LEU A 120 19.99 8.57 -39.16
C LEU A 120 19.54 8.90 -37.74
N ASP A 121 20.08 9.96 -37.16
CA ASP A 121 19.76 10.42 -35.81
C ASP A 121 18.24 10.63 -35.57
N ASN A 122 17.54 11.27 -36.50
CA ASN A 122 16.09 11.46 -36.43
C ASN A 122 15.33 10.12 -36.47
N MET A 123 15.84 9.11 -37.17
CA MET A 123 15.25 7.78 -37.22
C MET A 123 15.53 6.98 -35.95
N LEU A 124 16.66 7.23 -35.27
CA LEU A 124 16.98 6.60 -33.98
C LEU A 124 15.90 6.91 -32.94
N ALA A 125 15.22 8.05 -33.04
CA ALA A 125 14.15 8.47 -32.14
C ALA A 125 12.76 7.91 -32.48
N ASN A 126 12.56 7.26 -33.64
CA ASN A 126 11.22 6.97 -34.18
C ASN A 126 10.84 5.50 -34.15
N VAL A 127 9.65 5.15 -33.66
CA VAL A 127 9.14 3.77 -33.73
C VAL A 127 8.25 3.62 -34.97
N PRO A 128 8.62 2.75 -35.94
CA PRO A 128 7.84 2.57 -37.16
C PRO A 128 6.39 2.13 -36.88
N ASN A 129 5.44 2.65 -37.65
CA ASN A 129 4.06 2.23 -37.55
C ASN A 129 3.88 0.82 -38.13
N SER A 130 3.60 -0.15 -37.27
CA SER A 130 3.35 -1.56 -37.65
C SER A 130 1.86 -1.88 -37.81
N GLY A 131 1.03 -0.86 -38.09
CA GLY A 131 -0.34 -1.05 -38.58
C GLY A 131 -1.42 -1.30 -37.53
N GLN A 132 -1.08 -1.61 -36.26
CA GLN A 132 -2.05 -1.76 -35.15
C GLN A 132 -1.42 -1.58 -33.75
N SER A 133 -0.60 -0.55 -33.51
CA SER A 133 -0.09 -0.29 -32.15
C SER A 133 -0.04 1.20 -31.80
N ASP A 134 -0.58 1.56 -30.64
CA ASP A 134 -0.48 2.90 -30.02
C ASP A 134 0.97 3.29 -29.66
N ASN A 135 1.94 2.36 -29.80
CA ASN A 135 3.36 2.54 -29.48
C ASN A 135 4.23 2.90 -30.72
N SER A 136 3.64 3.48 -31.76
CA SER A 136 4.38 3.99 -32.92
C SER A 136 4.32 5.52 -32.96
N GLY A 137 5.40 6.16 -33.39
CA GLY A 137 5.49 7.62 -33.34
C GLY A 137 6.90 8.16 -33.46
N GLU A 138 6.99 9.45 -33.66
CA GLU A 138 8.25 10.20 -33.75
C GLU A 138 8.72 10.61 -32.36
N GLY A 139 10.02 10.55 -32.10
CA GLY A 139 10.63 11.02 -30.85
C GLY A 139 10.28 10.20 -29.60
N ILE A 140 9.88 8.94 -29.74
CA ILE A 140 9.46 8.09 -28.59
C ILE A 140 10.35 6.87 -28.35
N ALA A 141 11.33 6.59 -29.21
CA ALA A 141 12.22 5.45 -29.03
C ALA A 141 13.37 5.79 -28.09
N LEU A 142 13.48 5.05 -26.99
CA LEU A 142 14.59 5.09 -26.04
C LEU A 142 15.58 3.95 -26.27
N VAL A 143 15.08 2.78 -26.68
CA VAL A 143 15.87 1.55 -26.69
C VAL A 143 15.87 0.91 -28.07
N ARG A 144 17.06 0.52 -28.55
CA ARG A 144 17.28 -0.13 -29.85
C ARG A 144 17.98 -1.47 -29.70
N ALA A 145 17.50 -2.47 -30.44
CA ALA A 145 18.20 -3.75 -30.53
C ALA A 145 19.58 -3.53 -31.15
N SER A 146 20.63 -3.86 -30.40
CA SER A 146 22.00 -3.86 -30.89
C SER A 146 22.27 -5.12 -31.72
N ALA A 147 23.46 -5.20 -32.33
CA ALA A 147 23.95 -6.41 -32.96
C ALA A 147 24.47 -7.43 -31.94
N ALA A 148 24.51 -7.10 -30.65
CA ALA A 148 24.94 -8.00 -29.60
C ALA A 148 24.02 -9.22 -29.53
N SER A 149 24.64 -10.39 -29.41
CA SER A 149 23.94 -11.66 -29.17
C SER A 149 24.09 -12.04 -27.70
N TYR A 150 23.07 -12.71 -27.15
CA TYR A 150 23.22 -13.42 -25.87
C TYR A 150 24.33 -14.50 -25.93
N LEU A 151 24.74 -14.91 -27.14
CA LEU A 151 25.86 -15.82 -27.36
C LEU A 151 27.22 -15.16 -27.28
N ASP A 152 27.34 -13.83 -27.26
CA ASP A 152 28.64 -13.15 -27.32
C ASP A 152 29.49 -13.38 -26.06
N SER A 153 28.84 -13.74 -24.94
CA SER A 153 29.54 -14.11 -23.70
C SER A 153 28.75 -15.12 -22.88
N ILE A 154 29.45 -16.11 -22.32
CA ILE A 154 28.93 -17.02 -21.31
C ILE A 154 29.72 -16.75 -20.03
N THR A 155 29.00 -16.53 -18.93
CA THR A 155 29.60 -16.19 -17.63
C THR A 155 29.64 -17.42 -16.74
N PHE A 156 30.81 -17.77 -16.23
CA PHE A 156 30.90 -18.73 -15.13
C PHE A 156 30.73 -18.00 -13.80
N LEU A 157 29.77 -18.43 -13.00
CA LEU A 157 29.56 -17.96 -11.64
C LEU A 157 30.07 -19.03 -10.68
N ASP A 158 31.16 -18.71 -9.98
CA ASP A 158 31.72 -19.61 -8.97
C ASP A 158 30.83 -19.74 -7.74
N LYS A 159 31.02 -20.81 -6.97
CA LYS A 159 30.21 -21.13 -5.79
C LYS A 159 30.09 -20.00 -4.77
N ASP A 160 31.08 -19.12 -4.63
CA ASP A 160 31.11 -18.09 -3.59
C ASP A 160 30.29 -16.85 -4.01
N ARG A 161 29.89 -16.80 -5.29
CA ARG A 161 29.03 -15.76 -5.87
C ARG A 161 27.60 -16.24 -6.14
N LEU A 162 27.28 -17.50 -5.82
CA LEU A 162 25.92 -18.03 -6.00
C LEU A 162 24.99 -17.55 -4.89
N PRO A 163 23.71 -17.28 -5.20
CA PRO A 163 22.70 -17.04 -4.18
C PRO A 163 22.62 -18.20 -3.17
N ALA A 164 22.51 -17.86 -1.88
CA ALA A 164 22.36 -18.84 -0.82
C ALA A 164 20.89 -19.30 -0.67
N THR A 165 20.34 -19.96 -1.70
CA THR A 165 18.97 -20.50 -1.71
C THR A 165 18.95 -21.96 -2.16
N GLU A 166 17.84 -22.66 -1.91
CA GLU A 166 17.69 -24.07 -2.29
C GLU A 166 17.86 -24.33 -3.79
N TYR A 167 17.49 -23.37 -4.64
CA TYR A 167 17.58 -23.50 -6.10
C TYR A 167 19.03 -23.51 -6.62
N TRP A 168 19.98 -22.97 -5.84
CA TRP A 168 21.38 -22.83 -6.24
C TRP A 168 22.31 -23.82 -5.51
N ALA A 169 21.82 -24.49 -4.46
CA ALA A 169 22.62 -25.32 -3.57
C ALA A 169 23.35 -26.48 -4.29
N ASP A 170 22.69 -27.14 -5.24
CA ASP A 170 23.32 -28.22 -6.03
C ASP A 170 24.50 -27.69 -6.87
N TYR A 171 24.36 -26.53 -7.50
CA TYR A 171 25.43 -25.92 -8.29
C TYR A 171 26.59 -25.42 -7.45
N ALA A 172 26.32 -24.90 -6.24
CA ALA A 172 27.35 -24.56 -5.28
C ALA A 172 28.19 -25.80 -4.89
N SER A 173 27.55 -26.96 -4.72
CA SER A 173 28.24 -28.22 -4.43
C SER A 173 29.14 -28.71 -5.58
N ARG A 174 28.84 -28.29 -6.82
CA ARG A 174 29.61 -28.58 -8.04
C ARG A 174 30.69 -27.55 -8.34
N GLY A 175 30.81 -26.50 -7.51
CA GLY A 175 31.82 -25.46 -7.63
C GLY A 175 31.41 -24.21 -8.42
N GLY A 176 30.22 -24.22 -9.04
CA GLY A 176 29.70 -23.09 -9.81
C GLY A 176 28.75 -23.51 -10.94
N ILE A 177 28.39 -22.56 -11.79
CA ILE A 177 27.44 -22.73 -12.90
C ILE A 177 27.80 -21.81 -14.06
N TYR A 178 27.59 -22.29 -15.29
CA TYR A 178 27.64 -21.45 -16.49
C TYR A 178 26.28 -20.81 -16.73
N LEU A 179 26.27 -19.48 -16.79
CA LEU A 179 25.10 -18.65 -17.06
C LEU A 179 25.25 -17.93 -18.40
N MET A 180 24.14 -17.83 -19.12
CA MET A 180 24.00 -16.92 -20.25
C MET A 180 22.84 -15.95 -20.00
N ASP A 181 22.89 -14.81 -20.68
CA ASP A 181 21.76 -13.89 -20.71
C ASP A 181 20.60 -14.51 -21.49
N ASN A 182 19.36 -14.23 -21.07
CA ASN A 182 18.17 -14.75 -21.74
C ASN A 182 17.89 -14.07 -23.09
N THR A 183 18.34 -12.82 -23.24
CA THR A 183 18.05 -11.96 -24.39
C THR A 183 19.26 -11.09 -24.73
N SER A 184 19.35 -10.61 -25.97
CA SER A 184 20.39 -9.67 -26.40
C SER A 184 20.34 -8.37 -25.60
N ARG A 185 21.51 -7.80 -25.28
CA ARG A 185 21.62 -6.50 -24.60
C ARG A 185 21.37 -5.36 -25.60
N PRO A 186 20.27 -4.61 -25.46
CA PRO A 186 20.00 -3.49 -26.36
C PRO A 186 20.86 -2.27 -26.02
N ASN A 187 20.84 -1.29 -26.92
CA ASN A 187 21.40 0.03 -26.67
C ASN A 187 20.31 0.98 -26.18
N VAL A 188 20.62 1.76 -25.15
CA VAL A 188 19.80 2.87 -24.66
C VAL A 188 20.31 4.15 -25.31
N ILE A 189 19.44 4.87 -26.01
CA ILE A 189 19.79 6.03 -26.83
C ILE A 189 18.94 7.23 -26.43
N PHE A 190 19.57 8.26 -25.86
CA PHE A 190 18.92 9.54 -25.56
C PHE A 190 19.16 10.51 -26.72
N THR A 191 18.19 10.65 -27.61
CA THR A 191 18.21 11.63 -28.71
C THR A 191 17.57 12.96 -28.29
N PRO A 192 17.90 14.08 -28.94
CA PRO A 192 17.23 15.36 -28.69
C PRO A 192 15.72 15.28 -28.85
N ASP A 193 15.24 14.59 -29.89
CA ASP A 193 13.79 14.42 -30.13
C ASP A 193 13.11 13.67 -28.98
N PHE A 194 13.75 12.62 -28.44
CA PHE A 194 13.24 11.89 -27.29
C PHE A 194 13.24 12.74 -26.01
N MET A 195 14.35 13.44 -25.73
CA MET A 195 14.47 14.32 -24.57
C MET A 195 13.43 15.44 -24.62
N LEU A 196 13.27 16.09 -25.77
CA LEU A 196 12.29 17.14 -25.99
C LEU A 196 10.85 16.63 -25.83
N ARG A 197 10.54 15.44 -26.38
CA ARG A 197 9.21 14.82 -26.30
C ARG A 197 8.76 14.59 -24.86
N LEU A 198 9.68 14.19 -23.99
CA LEU A 198 9.42 13.93 -22.58
C LEU A 198 9.62 15.16 -21.68
N GLY A 199 10.01 16.31 -22.26
CA GLY A 199 10.33 17.50 -21.48
C GLY A 199 11.51 17.31 -20.53
N LEU A 200 12.46 16.44 -20.88
CA LEU A 200 13.68 16.22 -20.10
C LEU A 200 14.52 17.50 -20.11
N THR A 201 14.71 18.10 -18.93
CA THR A 201 15.45 19.36 -18.79
C THR A 201 16.94 19.12 -18.52
N GLU A 202 17.77 20.15 -18.67
CA GLU A 202 19.18 20.12 -18.22
C GLU A 202 19.31 19.79 -16.72
N SER A 203 18.35 20.23 -15.90
CA SER A 203 18.30 19.90 -14.48
C SER A 203 18.06 18.40 -14.27
N ASP A 204 17.11 17.81 -14.99
CA ASP A 204 16.86 16.36 -14.94
C ASP A 204 18.10 15.59 -15.41
N TRP A 205 18.71 16.04 -16.50
CA TRP A 205 19.91 15.44 -17.06
C TRP A 205 21.05 15.44 -16.05
N THR A 206 21.27 16.53 -15.32
CA THR A 206 22.30 16.63 -14.28
C THR A 206 22.04 15.65 -13.13
N GLN A 207 20.78 15.33 -12.82
CA GLN A 207 20.43 14.28 -11.83
C GLN A 207 20.71 12.87 -12.35
N LEU A 208 20.50 12.63 -13.63
CA LEU A 208 20.73 11.32 -14.26
C LEU A 208 22.22 11.07 -14.54
N PHE A 209 22.93 12.09 -15.00
CA PHE A 209 24.29 12.01 -15.53
C PHE A 209 25.10 13.27 -15.14
N PRO A 210 25.50 13.43 -13.88
CA PRO A 210 26.15 14.66 -13.40
C PRO A 210 27.46 15.01 -14.11
N ASP A 211 28.16 14.00 -14.65
CA ASP A 211 29.43 14.16 -15.35
C ASP A 211 29.29 14.35 -16.88
N LYS A 212 28.07 14.42 -17.40
CA LYS A 212 27.80 14.51 -18.85
C LYS A 212 27.03 15.79 -19.17
N PRO A 213 27.43 16.58 -20.19
CA PRO A 213 26.73 17.81 -20.54
C PRO A 213 25.33 17.52 -21.11
N TYR A 214 24.35 18.37 -20.85
CA TYR A 214 23.11 18.31 -21.61
C TYR A 214 23.36 18.83 -23.04
N ASP A 215 23.00 18.06 -24.07
CA ASP A 215 23.22 18.43 -25.48
C ASP A 215 21.89 18.39 -26.25
N GLU A 216 21.49 19.53 -26.79
CA GLU A 216 20.26 19.71 -27.58
C GLU A 216 20.44 19.30 -29.05
N VAL A 217 21.68 19.05 -29.49
CA VAL A 217 22.03 18.76 -30.88
C VAL A 217 22.66 17.37 -30.99
N GLY A 218 23.58 17.01 -30.09
CA GLY A 218 24.16 15.69 -29.96
C GLY A 218 23.20 14.66 -29.35
N PHE A 219 23.64 13.41 -29.22
CA PHE A 219 22.88 12.36 -28.55
C PHE A 219 23.79 11.43 -27.76
N TYR A 220 23.20 10.60 -26.90
CA TYR A 220 23.92 9.63 -26.09
C TYR A 220 23.54 8.21 -26.46
N VAL A 221 24.51 7.31 -26.61
CA VAL A 221 24.33 5.86 -26.79
C VAL A 221 25.04 5.10 -25.68
N ASN A 222 24.29 4.39 -24.85
CA ASN A 222 24.79 3.71 -23.64
C ASN A 222 25.61 4.64 -22.73
N GLY A 223 25.22 5.92 -22.68
CA GLY A 223 25.92 6.97 -21.96
C GLY A 223 27.12 7.59 -22.70
N SER A 224 27.61 7.02 -23.81
CA SER A 224 28.66 7.64 -24.61
C SER A 224 28.08 8.75 -25.50
N HIS A 225 28.73 9.91 -25.53
CA HIS A 225 28.26 11.08 -26.26
C HIS A 225 28.61 11.01 -27.75
N VAL A 226 27.72 11.52 -28.61
CA VAL A 226 27.94 11.78 -30.03
C VAL A 226 27.59 13.24 -30.29
N SER A 227 28.61 14.05 -30.56
CA SER A 227 28.43 15.48 -30.80
C SER A 227 27.66 15.77 -32.11
N GLY A 228 26.99 16.91 -32.18
CA GLY A 228 26.15 17.30 -33.33
C GLY A 228 26.87 17.34 -34.70
N ASN A 229 28.19 17.56 -34.73
CA ASN A 229 29.02 17.55 -35.95
C ASN A 229 29.63 16.18 -36.29
N GLN A 230 29.36 15.15 -35.48
CA GLN A 230 29.93 13.81 -35.58
C GLN A 230 28.89 12.73 -35.86
N LYS A 231 27.64 13.13 -36.10
CA LYS A 231 26.51 12.24 -36.45
C LYS A 231 26.18 12.27 -37.94
N ASN A 232 25.38 11.31 -38.39
CA ASN A 232 24.82 11.22 -39.75
C ASN A 232 25.85 11.13 -40.88
N ILE A 233 27.03 10.60 -40.62
CA ILE A 233 28.02 10.37 -41.68
C ILE A 233 27.50 9.26 -42.57
N THR A 234 27.25 9.60 -43.84
CA THR A 234 26.63 8.70 -44.80
C THR A 234 27.67 7.85 -45.52
N CYS A 235 27.54 6.54 -45.42
CA CYS A 235 28.34 5.55 -46.13
C CYS A 235 27.45 4.76 -47.11
N LYS A 236 28.03 4.11 -48.12
CA LYS A 236 27.30 3.18 -49.03
C LYS A 236 26.53 2.11 -48.26
N ASN A 237 27.08 1.78 -47.09
CA ASN A 237 26.69 0.84 -46.06
C ASN A 237 25.48 1.10 -45.17
N GLY A 238 25.12 2.38 -45.02
CA GLY A 238 24.45 2.86 -43.81
C GLY A 238 25.17 4.05 -43.19
N TYR A 239 25.15 4.18 -41.86
CA TYR A 239 25.52 5.43 -41.18
C TYR A 239 26.53 5.25 -40.06
N LEU A 240 27.45 6.21 -39.95
CA LEU A 240 28.38 6.37 -38.85
C LEU A 240 27.96 7.53 -37.94
N HIS A 241 28.05 7.29 -36.64
CA HIS A 241 27.89 8.30 -35.59
C HIS A 241 29.10 8.20 -34.65
N ILE A 242 30.07 9.09 -34.78
CA ILE A 242 31.35 8.99 -34.06
C ILE A 242 31.13 9.29 -32.58
N ALA A 243 31.41 8.31 -31.73
CA ALA A 243 31.29 8.46 -30.29
C ALA A 243 32.57 9.05 -29.68
N ASP A 244 32.40 9.98 -28.73
CA ASP A 244 33.49 10.61 -27.98
C ASP A 244 34.22 9.62 -27.06
N GLU A 245 33.51 8.57 -26.66
CA GLU A 245 33.99 7.48 -25.80
C GLU A 245 33.70 6.12 -26.44
N VAL A 246 34.39 5.08 -25.98
CA VAL A 246 34.08 3.70 -26.39
C VAL A 246 32.67 3.33 -25.91
N VAL A 247 31.77 3.07 -26.88
CA VAL A 247 30.42 2.59 -26.60
C VAL A 247 30.50 1.15 -26.09
N ARG A 248 29.98 0.92 -24.88
CA ARG A 248 30.02 -0.39 -24.21
C ARG A 248 28.61 -0.95 -24.04
N PRO A 249 28.43 -2.27 -24.00
CA PRO A 249 27.15 -2.83 -23.62
C PRO A 249 26.90 -2.52 -22.15
N LEU A 250 25.71 -2.00 -21.86
CA LEU A 250 25.28 -1.79 -20.49
C LEU A 250 24.99 -3.13 -19.82
N GLN A 251 25.25 -3.22 -18.52
CA GLN A 251 24.78 -4.30 -17.68
C GLN A 251 23.25 -4.20 -17.51
N ASN A 252 22.57 -5.30 -17.20
CA ASN A 252 21.18 -5.23 -16.75
C ASN A 252 21.11 -4.83 -15.26
N MET A 253 19.93 -4.45 -14.78
CA MET A 253 19.75 -4.00 -13.40
C MET A 253 20.20 -5.04 -12.35
N ALA A 254 19.99 -6.34 -12.62
CA ALA A 254 20.47 -7.40 -11.73
C ALA A 254 22.01 -7.44 -11.64
N ASP A 255 22.70 -7.34 -12.78
CA ASP A 255 24.17 -7.28 -12.85
C ASP A 255 24.73 -6.00 -12.19
N VAL A 256 24.04 -4.86 -12.36
CA VAL A 256 24.38 -3.59 -11.69
C VAL A 256 24.32 -3.79 -10.17
N MET A 257 23.22 -4.32 -9.63
CA MET A 257 23.08 -4.57 -8.19
C MET A 257 24.09 -5.59 -7.65
N ALA A 258 24.40 -6.64 -8.42
CA ALA A 258 25.34 -7.67 -8.00
C ALA A 258 26.80 -7.19 -7.98
N SER A 259 27.15 -6.20 -8.80
CA SER A 259 28.52 -5.66 -8.90
C SER A 259 28.75 -4.40 -8.07
N HIS A 260 27.68 -3.72 -7.63
CA HIS A 260 27.78 -2.51 -6.84
C HIS A 260 27.91 -2.81 -5.33
N ARG A 261 29.00 -2.34 -4.70
CA ARG A 261 29.35 -2.70 -3.31
C ARG A 261 28.33 -2.22 -2.28
N GLN A 262 27.65 -1.10 -2.55
CA GLN A 262 26.66 -0.53 -1.63
C GLN A 262 25.29 -1.21 -1.73
N THR A 263 25.06 -2.15 -2.65
CA THR A 263 23.74 -2.78 -2.85
C THR A 263 23.72 -4.26 -2.49
N SER A 264 24.80 -4.77 -1.88
CA SER A 264 24.97 -6.22 -1.64
C SER A 264 23.86 -6.83 -0.79
N LEU A 265 23.36 -6.12 0.24
CA LEU A 265 22.27 -6.61 1.08
C LEU A 265 20.95 -6.67 0.30
N PHE A 266 20.59 -5.59 -0.42
CA PHE A 266 19.39 -5.58 -1.25
C PHE A 266 19.46 -6.63 -2.36
N ASN A 267 20.62 -6.80 -3.01
CA ASN A 267 20.83 -7.84 -4.01
C ASN A 267 20.67 -9.25 -3.43
N GLN A 268 21.20 -9.52 -2.23
CA GLN A 268 21.02 -10.80 -1.55
C GLN A 268 19.53 -11.12 -1.31
N LEU A 269 18.73 -10.13 -0.96
CA LEU A 269 17.28 -10.29 -0.78
C LEU A 269 16.55 -10.48 -2.12
N MET A 270 16.95 -9.74 -3.15
CA MET A 270 16.42 -9.91 -4.50
C MET A 270 16.71 -11.32 -5.05
N ASP A 271 17.91 -11.84 -4.78
CA ASP A 271 18.35 -13.15 -5.25
C ASP A 271 17.57 -14.33 -4.63
N LYS A 272 16.85 -14.12 -3.51
CA LYS A 272 15.88 -15.10 -2.96
C LYS A 272 14.76 -15.41 -3.95
N PHE A 273 14.44 -14.47 -4.85
CA PHE A 273 13.45 -14.63 -5.92
C PHE A 273 14.04 -15.18 -7.21
N SER A 274 15.27 -15.72 -7.20
CA SER A 274 15.94 -16.17 -8.42
C SER A 274 16.28 -17.66 -8.41
N ALA A 275 16.29 -18.25 -9.60
CA ALA A 275 16.75 -19.62 -9.82
C ALA A 275 17.41 -19.77 -11.21
N PRO A 276 18.27 -20.79 -11.40
CA PRO A 276 18.79 -21.15 -12.70
C PRO A 276 17.79 -22.03 -13.47
N TYR A 277 17.48 -21.66 -14.71
CA TYR A 277 16.60 -22.40 -15.61
C TYR A 277 17.37 -22.99 -16.77
N TYR A 278 17.13 -24.27 -17.02
CA TYR A 278 17.63 -24.93 -18.21
C TYR A 278 16.70 -24.65 -19.38
N ASP A 279 17.28 -24.20 -20.50
CA ASP A 279 16.59 -24.03 -21.76
C ASP A 279 17.34 -24.84 -22.84
N GLU A 280 16.68 -25.87 -23.36
CA GLU A 280 17.28 -26.79 -24.33
C GLU A 280 17.65 -26.07 -25.64
N ALA A 281 16.81 -25.14 -26.11
CA ALA A 281 17.04 -24.43 -27.37
C ALA A 281 18.23 -23.47 -27.26
N LEU A 282 18.34 -22.76 -26.14
CA LEU A 282 19.48 -21.90 -25.85
C LEU A 282 20.76 -22.72 -25.67
N HIS A 283 20.69 -23.83 -24.95
CA HIS A 283 21.84 -24.72 -24.77
C HIS A 283 22.36 -25.28 -26.10
N LEU A 284 21.47 -25.73 -27.00
CA LEU A 284 21.83 -26.17 -28.35
C LEU A 284 22.45 -25.03 -29.18
N SER A 285 21.94 -23.80 -29.03
CA SER A 285 22.50 -22.62 -29.70
C SER A 285 23.94 -22.35 -29.25
N VAL A 286 24.22 -22.49 -27.95
CA VAL A 286 25.59 -22.40 -27.40
C VAL A 286 26.50 -23.49 -27.97
N GLN A 287 26.07 -24.75 -27.98
CA GLN A 287 26.86 -25.85 -28.54
C GLN A 287 27.17 -25.65 -30.02
N ASN A 288 26.19 -25.19 -30.80
CA ASN A 288 26.38 -24.91 -32.23
C ASN A 288 27.35 -23.75 -32.46
N TYR A 289 27.30 -22.72 -31.61
CA TYR A 289 28.12 -21.52 -31.77
C TYR A 289 29.57 -21.71 -31.31
N TYR A 290 29.75 -22.32 -30.15
CA TYR A 290 31.06 -22.51 -29.52
C TYR A 290 31.70 -23.88 -29.81
N GLY A 291 30.98 -24.76 -30.52
CA GLY A 291 31.43 -26.12 -30.82
C GLY A 291 31.67 -26.94 -29.56
N ASN A 292 32.77 -27.70 -29.54
CA ASN A 292 33.08 -28.61 -28.43
C ASN A 292 33.50 -27.90 -27.12
N ALA A 293 33.65 -26.58 -27.09
CA ALA A 293 34.14 -25.85 -25.92
C ALA A 293 33.22 -25.94 -24.69
N TYR A 294 31.91 -26.19 -24.91
CA TYR A 294 30.90 -26.41 -23.86
C TYR A 294 30.16 -27.74 -24.03
N ALA A 295 30.76 -28.73 -24.70
CA ALA A 295 30.09 -30.00 -24.98
C ALA A 295 29.79 -30.83 -23.73
N SER A 296 30.52 -30.61 -22.63
CA SER A 296 30.36 -31.29 -21.35
C SER A 296 29.63 -30.48 -20.28
N ASP A 297 29.37 -29.19 -20.51
CA ASP A 297 28.87 -28.26 -19.51
C ASP A 297 27.45 -27.81 -19.83
N THR A 298 26.56 -27.86 -18.83
CA THR A 298 25.19 -27.35 -18.98
C THR A 298 25.17 -25.85 -18.69
N VAL A 299 24.60 -25.08 -19.61
CA VAL A 299 24.46 -23.62 -19.48
C VAL A 299 23.01 -23.28 -19.14
N PHE A 300 22.83 -22.39 -18.18
CA PHE A 300 21.54 -22.00 -17.62
C PHE A 300 21.28 -20.51 -17.83
N VAL A 301 20.02 -20.12 -17.64
CA VAL A 301 19.60 -18.72 -17.59
C VAL A 301 19.18 -18.41 -16.16
N LYS A 302 19.75 -17.37 -15.55
CA LYS A 302 19.24 -16.83 -14.28
C LYS A 302 17.91 -16.13 -14.56
N ARG A 303 16.85 -16.49 -13.82
CA ARG A 303 15.53 -15.85 -13.94
C ARG A 303 15.01 -15.52 -12.56
N TYR A 304 14.23 -14.44 -12.48
CA TYR A 304 13.54 -14.04 -11.26
C TYR A 304 12.04 -14.33 -11.32
N PHE A 305 11.47 -14.84 -10.23
CA PHE A 305 10.05 -15.18 -10.11
C PHE A 305 9.21 -13.91 -10.22
N ASN A 306 8.39 -13.81 -11.26
CA ASN A 306 7.66 -12.58 -11.58
C ASN A 306 6.40 -12.85 -12.41
N ASP A 307 5.46 -11.91 -12.37
CA ASP A 307 4.15 -11.97 -13.02
C ASP A 307 3.98 -11.02 -14.23
N ASN A 308 5.08 -10.53 -14.84
CA ASN A 308 5.03 -9.43 -15.82
C ASN A 308 4.48 -9.76 -17.23
N GLY A 309 3.81 -10.89 -17.44
CA GLY A 309 3.40 -11.35 -18.76
C GLY A 309 4.58 -11.65 -19.70
N VAL A 310 5.19 -10.62 -20.31
CA VAL A 310 6.41 -10.73 -21.11
C VAL A 310 7.60 -10.98 -20.19
N GLY A 311 8.26 -12.12 -20.37
CA GLY A 311 9.35 -12.53 -19.49
C GLY A 311 8.87 -12.99 -18.11
N ALA A 312 7.60 -13.41 -17.97
CA ALA A 312 7.10 -14.00 -16.73
C ALA A 312 7.86 -15.29 -16.36
N CYS A 313 7.94 -15.56 -15.06
CA CYS A 313 8.53 -16.77 -14.50
C CYS A 313 7.62 -17.24 -13.36
N LEU A 314 6.61 -18.02 -13.74
CA LEU A 314 5.49 -18.40 -12.87
C LEU A 314 5.70 -19.72 -12.12
N GLN A 315 6.73 -20.46 -12.51
CA GLN A 315 7.03 -21.79 -11.99
C GLN A 315 8.50 -21.86 -11.63
N THR A 316 8.78 -22.59 -10.55
CA THR A 316 10.12 -23.01 -10.14
C THR A 316 10.78 -23.93 -11.18
N PRO A 317 12.11 -24.18 -11.11
CA PRO A 317 12.79 -25.07 -12.04
C PRO A 317 12.24 -26.51 -12.06
N ASP A 318 11.66 -26.99 -10.96
CA ASP A 318 10.98 -28.29 -10.87
C ASP A 318 9.49 -28.25 -11.27
N LYS A 319 9.07 -27.16 -11.93
CA LYS A 319 7.73 -26.95 -12.51
C LYS A 319 6.60 -26.86 -11.48
N LYS A 320 6.90 -26.46 -10.25
CA LYS A 320 5.86 -26.11 -9.27
C LYS A 320 5.46 -24.65 -9.43
N ASP A 321 4.15 -24.40 -9.41
CA ASP A 321 3.59 -23.05 -9.44
C ASP A 321 4.05 -22.25 -8.22
N ILE A 322 4.45 -21.01 -8.47
CA ILE A 322 4.86 -20.07 -7.44
C ILE A 322 3.61 -19.27 -7.02
N PRO A 323 3.34 -19.06 -5.72
CA PRO A 323 2.28 -18.17 -5.29
C PRO A 323 2.54 -16.73 -5.75
N SER A 324 1.50 -16.01 -6.19
CA SER A 324 1.63 -14.60 -6.61
C SER A 324 2.16 -13.68 -5.49
N THR A 325 1.90 -14.05 -4.24
CA THR A 325 2.43 -13.38 -3.04
C THR A 325 3.94 -13.54 -2.89
N GLN A 326 4.59 -14.44 -3.63
CA GLN A 326 6.04 -14.67 -3.61
C GLN A 326 6.72 -14.28 -4.93
N MET A 327 6.03 -13.50 -5.78
CA MET A 327 6.56 -13.00 -7.04
C MET A 327 6.95 -11.52 -6.96
N LEU A 328 7.85 -11.11 -7.85
CA LEU A 328 8.23 -9.73 -8.16
C LEU A 328 7.33 -9.14 -9.27
N TYR A 329 7.39 -7.82 -9.49
CA TYR A 329 6.67 -7.19 -10.60
C TYR A 329 7.32 -7.43 -11.96
N PHE A 330 8.64 -7.60 -12.00
CA PHE A 330 9.38 -7.94 -13.21
C PHE A 330 10.72 -8.61 -12.90
N ASP A 331 11.33 -9.21 -13.92
CA ASP A 331 12.67 -9.80 -13.86
C ASP A 331 13.75 -8.75 -14.16
N PRO A 332 14.57 -8.32 -13.17
CA PRO A 332 15.62 -7.32 -13.38
C PRO A 332 16.79 -7.79 -14.26
N SER A 333 16.87 -9.09 -14.59
CA SER A 333 17.86 -9.65 -15.52
C SER A 333 17.37 -9.75 -16.97
N TYR A 334 16.08 -9.46 -17.22
CA TYR A 334 15.53 -9.54 -18.57
C TYR A 334 15.91 -8.28 -19.39
N ASN A 335 16.75 -8.43 -20.42
CA ASN A 335 17.40 -7.29 -21.08
C ASN A 335 16.46 -6.42 -21.93
N THR A 336 15.31 -6.96 -22.37
CA THR A 336 14.44 -6.31 -23.38
C THR A 336 13.11 -5.83 -22.79
N MET A 337 13.11 -5.42 -21.54
CA MET A 337 11.94 -4.92 -20.82
C MET A 337 11.42 -3.61 -21.45
N ASN A 338 10.12 -3.57 -21.77
CA ASN A 338 9.37 -2.39 -22.27
C ASN A 338 9.93 -1.67 -23.52
N MET A 339 10.82 -2.34 -24.25
CA MET A 339 11.35 -1.85 -25.52
C MET A 339 10.26 -1.69 -26.59
N PRO A 340 10.41 -0.74 -27.54
CA PRO A 340 11.54 0.19 -27.69
C PRO A 340 11.32 1.56 -27.03
N THR A 341 10.14 1.84 -26.48
CA THR A 341 9.73 3.19 -26.06
C THR A 341 10.06 3.52 -24.62
N ASP A 342 10.29 2.51 -23.79
CA ASP A 342 10.52 2.67 -22.36
C ASP A 342 11.43 1.54 -21.84
N MET A 343 11.72 1.60 -20.55
CA MET A 343 12.43 0.58 -19.79
C MET A 343 11.94 0.61 -18.33
N ALA A 344 12.41 -0.31 -17.50
CA ALA A 344 12.01 -0.34 -16.08
C ALA A 344 12.88 0.60 -15.22
N MET A 345 12.50 0.76 -13.96
CA MET A 345 13.27 1.52 -12.97
C MET A 345 13.27 0.79 -11.63
N MET A 346 14.38 0.89 -10.89
CA MET A 346 14.47 0.41 -9.53
C MET A 346 15.02 1.46 -8.58
N LEU A 347 14.36 1.60 -7.43
CA LEU A 347 14.91 2.29 -6.26
C LEU A 347 15.66 1.24 -5.45
N VAL A 348 16.98 1.37 -5.32
CA VAL A 348 17.81 0.37 -4.63
C VAL A 348 18.44 1.02 -3.41
N PRO A 349 17.93 0.77 -2.19
CA PRO A 349 18.52 1.30 -0.99
C PRO A 349 19.94 0.78 -0.78
N SER A 350 20.84 1.67 -0.37
CA SER A 350 22.18 1.29 0.02
C SER A 350 22.16 0.36 1.24
N ASN A 351 23.25 -0.38 1.48
CA ASN A 351 23.39 -1.23 2.66
C ASN A 351 23.18 -0.43 3.95
N GLU A 352 23.68 0.81 3.99
CA GLU A 352 23.47 1.73 5.11
C GLU A 352 22.00 2.12 5.27
N ALA A 353 21.32 2.44 4.17
CA ALA A 353 19.88 2.73 4.17
C ALA A 353 19.04 1.55 4.71
N MET A 354 19.36 0.33 4.27
CA MET A 354 18.71 -0.91 4.71
C MET A 354 18.91 -1.16 6.21
N GLU A 355 20.12 -0.96 6.72
CA GLU A 355 20.44 -1.09 8.15
C GLU A 355 19.78 0.00 8.99
N ASN A 356 19.77 1.24 8.51
CA ASN A 356 19.09 2.35 9.18
C ASN A 356 17.58 2.07 9.30
N TYR A 357 16.94 1.58 8.24
CA TYR A 357 15.54 1.20 8.30
C TYR A 357 15.30 0.05 9.28
N TRP A 358 16.05 -1.05 9.17
CA TRP A 358 15.94 -2.21 10.06
C TRP A 358 16.08 -1.82 11.53
N ASN A 359 16.98 -0.88 11.82
CA ASN A 359 17.27 -0.48 13.19
C ASN A 359 16.38 0.63 13.75
N SER A 360 15.66 1.34 12.89
CA SER A 360 14.68 2.38 13.26
C SER A 360 13.38 1.80 13.82
N ASP A 361 12.54 2.66 14.39
CA ASP A 361 11.18 2.28 14.81
C ASP A 361 10.33 1.74 13.66
N ARG A 362 10.53 2.27 12.44
CA ARG A 362 9.83 1.82 11.23
C ARG A 362 10.16 0.38 10.84
N GLY A 363 11.35 -0.12 11.21
CA GLY A 363 11.78 -1.50 10.98
C GLY A 363 11.56 -2.42 12.17
N LYS A 364 11.17 -1.89 13.34
CA LYS A 364 11.03 -2.65 14.59
C LYS A 364 10.12 -3.86 14.42
N PHE A 365 8.98 -3.72 13.74
CA PHE A 365 8.03 -4.83 13.57
C PHE A 365 8.59 -6.04 12.78
N LEU A 366 9.58 -5.82 11.91
CA LEU A 366 10.32 -6.90 11.26
C LEU A 366 11.35 -7.49 12.22
N ARG A 367 12.18 -6.65 12.83
CA ARG A 367 13.27 -7.05 13.73
C ARG A 367 12.79 -7.75 15.01
N SER A 368 11.59 -7.41 15.50
CA SER A 368 10.97 -8.08 16.65
C SER A 368 10.58 -9.53 16.37
N VAL A 369 10.40 -9.90 15.10
CA VAL A 369 9.97 -11.25 14.69
C VAL A 369 11.12 -12.03 14.04
N TYR A 370 11.95 -11.35 13.27
CA TYR A 370 12.99 -11.96 12.44
C TYR A 370 14.38 -11.49 12.92
N PRO A 371 15.34 -12.41 13.18
CA PRO A 371 16.68 -12.04 13.61
C PRO A 371 17.43 -11.17 12.61
N THR A 372 17.29 -11.48 11.31
CA THR A 372 17.93 -10.75 10.21
C THR A 372 16.99 -10.63 9.01
N TRP A 373 17.36 -9.80 8.04
CA TRP A 373 16.68 -9.72 6.74
C TRP A 373 16.56 -11.08 6.03
N ASN A 374 17.50 -12.01 6.25
CA ASN A 374 17.47 -13.32 5.62
C ASN A 374 16.38 -14.23 6.17
N ASP A 375 15.88 -13.95 7.37
CA ASP A 375 14.83 -14.72 8.04
C ASP A 375 13.42 -14.25 7.67
N VAL A 376 13.30 -13.11 6.97
CA VAL A 376 12.01 -12.58 6.50
C VAL A 376 11.40 -13.52 5.45
N PRO A 377 10.16 -14.03 5.64
CA PRO A 377 9.47 -14.89 4.69
C PRO A 377 9.27 -14.24 3.32
N MET A 378 9.24 -15.07 2.27
CA MET A 378 9.16 -14.62 0.88
C MET A 378 7.91 -13.79 0.56
N ASP A 379 6.79 -14.04 1.22
CA ASP A 379 5.53 -13.31 1.02
C ASP A 379 5.55 -11.89 1.62
N VAL A 380 6.22 -11.73 2.77
CA VAL A 380 6.51 -10.43 3.38
C VAL A 380 7.58 -9.70 2.56
N LEU A 381 8.65 -10.40 2.18
CA LEU A 381 9.74 -9.81 1.41
C LEU A 381 9.29 -9.38 0.01
N SER A 382 8.40 -10.13 -0.63
CA SER A 382 7.82 -9.81 -1.94
C SER A 382 7.19 -8.42 -1.96
N LYS A 383 6.35 -8.09 -0.97
CA LYS A 383 5.72 -6.76 -0.84
C LYS A 383 6.76 -5.66 -0.74
N PHE A 384 7.84 -5.91 0.00
CA PHE A 384 8.95 -4.97 0.15
C PHE A 384 9.71 -4.77 -1.16
N MET A 385 10.14 -5.84 -1.82
CA MET A 385 10.92 -5.77 -3.07
C MET A 385 10.10 -5.19 -4.22
N LYS A 386 8.81 -5.51 -4.29
CA LYS A 386 7.86 -4.95 -5.28
C LYS A 386 7.76 -3.43 -5.19
N ASN A 387 7.76 -2.87 -3.98
CA ASN A 387 7.68 -1.41 -3.80
C ASN A 387 8.90 -0.67 -4.39
N HIS A 388 10.01 -1.38 -4.59
CA HIS A 388 11.25 -0.88 -5.16
C HIS A 388 11.35 -1.15 -6.68
N GLN A 389 10.32 -1.72 -7.30
CA GLN A 389 10.24 -2.04 -8.73
C GLN A 389 9.19 -1.18 -9.43
N LEU A 390 9.63 -0.22 -10.24
CA LEU A 390 8.76 0.65 -11.02
C LEU A 390 8.82 0.27 -12.49
N LYS A 391 7.65 0.08 -13.09
CA LYS A 391 7.52 -0.50 -14.43
C LYS A 391 7.93 0.45 -15.56
N SER A 392 8.09 1.75 -15.30
CA SER A 392 8.37 2.75 -16.33
C SER A 392 9.45 3.71 -15.85
N PHE A 393 10.55 3.82 -16.60
CA PHE A 393 11.56 4.84 -16.41
C PHE A 393 11.07 6.20 -16.91
N VAL A 394 10.38 6.22 -18.05
CA VAL A 394 9.80 7.46 -18.62
C VAL A 394 8.82 8.11 -17.63
N GLY A 395 7.98 7.32 -16.95
CA GLY A 395 7.09 7.79 -15.88
C GLY A 395 7.79 8.08 -14.55
N SER A 396 9.12 7.91 -14.47
CA SER A 396 9.92 8.06 -13.26
C SER A 396 11.15 8.96 -13.46
N LEU A 397 11.07 9.88 -14.41
CA LEU A 397 12.09 10.91 -14.64
C LEU A 397 12.19 11.85 -13.42
N PRO A 398 13.33 12.55 -13.24
CA PRO A 398 13.54 13.38 -12.05
C PRO A 398 12.44 14.41 -11.77
N HIS A 399 11.90 15.07 -12.80
CA HIS A 399 10.76 15.98 -12.65
C HIS A 399 9.43 15.32 -12.21
N GLU A 400 9.29 14.00 -12.36
CA GLU A 400 8.12 13.24 -11.91
C GLU A 400 8.25 12.71 -10.46
N TRP A 401 9.43 12.72 -9.85
CA TRP A 401 9.67 12.13 -8.53
C TRP A 401 8.71 12.61 -7.42
N SER A 402 8.32 13.89 -7.47
CA SER A 402 7.38 14.46 -6.50
C SER A 402 5.95 13.89 -6.57
N LYS A 403 5.58 13.28 -7.70
CA LYS A 403 4.26 12.68 -7.96
C LYS A 403 4.33 11.17 -8.13
N LEU A 404 5.52 10.60 -8.02
CA LEU A 404 5.75 9.19 -8.21
C LEU A 404 5.01 8.40 -7.12
N SER A 405 4.26 7.39 -7.55
CA SER A 405 3.48 6.53 -6.67
C SER A 405 3.89 5.07 -6.81
N ASP A 406 3.62 4.29 -5.76
CA ASP A 406 3.67 2.84 -5.83
C ASP A 406 2.59 2.29 -6.76
N GLN A 407 2.61 0.96 -7.01
CA GLN A 407 1.61 0.32 -7.87
C GLN A 407 0.19 0.29 -7.25
N LYS A 408 0.02 0.74 -6.01
CA LYS A 408 -1.29 0.92 -5.34
C LYS A 408 -1.76 2.38 -5.37
N GLY A 409 -0.97 3.31 -5.93
CA GLY A 409 -1.30 4.73 -6.07
C GLY A 409 -0.89 5.61 -4.89
N PHE A 410 -0.13 5.11 -3.92
CA PHE A 410 0.40 5.90 -2.80
C PHE A 410 1.69 6.60 -3.18
N LEU A 411 1.81 7.89 -2.86
CA LEU A 411 3.01 8.68 -3.17
C LEU A 411 4.23 8.11 -2.43
N LEU A 412 5.36 7.98 -3.14
CA LEU A 412 6.64 7.56 -2.57
C LEU A 412 7.39 8.71 -1.89
N HIS A 413 6.97 9.95 -2.15
CA HIS A 413 7.62 11.18 -1.65
C HIS A 413 9.12 11.22 -1.96
N LEU A 414 9.50 10.79 -3.17
CA LEU A 414 10.88 10.76 -3.63
C LEU A 414 11.37 12.19 -3.93
N THR A 415 12.56 12.51 -3.45
CA THR A 415 13.22 13.80 -3.68
C THR A 415 14.64 13.60 -4.20
N PRO A 416 15.26 14.61 -4.86
CA PRO A 416 16.64 14.50 -5.32
C PRO A 416 17.65 14.21 -4.20
N LYS A 417 17.36 14.61 -2.95
CA LYS A 417 18.23 14.35 -1.80
C LYS A 417 18.26 12.88 -1.39
N ASP A 418 17.29 12.09 -1.84
CA ASP A 418 17.21 10.67 -1.54
C ASP A 418 18.10 9.84 -2.48
N ILE A 419 18.52 10.42 -3.62
CA ILE A 419 19.31 9.74 -4.64
C ILE A 419 20.80 10.00 -4.42
N GLU A 420 21.55 8.92 -4.18
CA GLU A 420 23.01 8.96 -4.09
C GLU A 420 23.65 8.86 -5.48
N GLN A 421 23.07 8.04 -6.34
CA GLN A 421 23.61 7.77 -7.68
C GLN A 421 22.52 7.27 -8.64
N SER A 422 22.59 7.72 -9.88
CA SER A 422 21.81 7.21 -11.01
C SER A 422 22.69 6.30 -11.87
N ILE A 423 22.28 5.05 -12.08
CA ILE A 423 23.06 4.04 -12.82
C ILE A 423 22.23 3.49 -13.98
N LEU A 424 22.65 3.82 -15.20
CA LEU A 424 22.00 3.35 -16.41
C LEU A 424 22.29 1.87 -16.67
N ALA A 425 21.25 1.08 -16.89
CA ALA A 425 21.30 -0.32 -17.28
C ALA A 425 20.66 -0.52 -18.68
N CYS A 426 20.93 -1.65 -19.33
CA CYS A 426 20.37 -1.92 -20.67
C CYS A 426 18.85 -2.11 -20.66
N ASN A 427 18.27 -2.43 -19.51
CA ASN A 427 16.84 -2.70 -19.31
C ASN A 427 16.17 -1.77 -18.30
N GLY A 428 16.86 -0.73 -17.84
CA GLY A 428 16.31 0.20 -16.88
C GLY A 428 17.27 1.21 -16.28
N MET A 429 16.79 1.95 -15.29
CA MET A 429 17.58 2.84 -14.45
C MET A 429 17.59 2.31 -13.02
N VAL A 430 18.76 2.20 -12.40
CA VAL A 430 18.91 1.93 -10.98
C VAL A 430 19.24 3.24 -10.27
N TYR A 431 18.34 3.70 -9.40
CA TYR A 431 18.62 4.80 -8.50
C TYR A 431 19.07 4.23 -7.15
N LEU A 432 20.33 4.43 -6.79
CA LEU A 432 20.85 4.11 -5.47
C LEU A 432 20.29 5.14 -4.47
N THR A 433 19.61 4.67 -3.42
CA THR A 433 18.94 5.55 -2.46
C THR A 433 19.56 5.49 -1.07
N ASN A 434 19.58 6.63 -0.37
CA ASN A 434 20.09 6.73 1.01
C ASN A 434 19.05 6.38 2.09
N ARG A 435 17.82 6.06 1.67
CA ARG A 435 16.75 5.53 2.53
C ARG A 435 15.95 4.44 1.83
N VAL A 436 15.24 3.67 2.63
CA VAL A 436 14.29 2.65 2.19
C VAL A 436 12.94 3.29 1.88
N PHE A 437 12.28 2.83 0.81
CA PHE A 437 10.90 3.17 0.47
C PHE A 437 10.00 1.96 0.78
N PRO A 438 9.56 1.77 2.04
CA PRO A 438 8.74 0.62 2.41
C PRO A 438 7.34 0.71 1.77
N PRO A 439 6.65 -0.42 1.54
CA PRO A 439 5.27 -0.40 1.06
C PRO A 439 4.34 0.27 2.08
N ILE A 440 3.24 0.88 1.61
CA ILE A 440 2.27 1.57 2.48
C ILE A 440 1.80 0.72 3.67
N ASP A 441 1.61 -0.58 3.46
CA ASP A 441 1.16 -1.52 4.49
C ASP A 441 2.14 -1.59 5.69
N TYR A 442 3.42 -1.28 5.49
CA TYR A 442 4.46 -1.32 6.54
C TYR A 442 4.60 0.03 7.25
N GLN A 443 4.05 1.08 6.67
CA GLN A 443 4.10 2.45 7.20
C GLN A 443 2.88 2.79 8.05
N CYS A 444 1.81 2.01 7.90
CA CYS A 444 0.51 2.29 8.50
C CYS A 444 0.26 1.53 9.81
N ALA A 445 -0.81 1.90 10.52
CA ALA A 445 -1.06 1.49 11.89
C ALA A 445 -1.07 -0.03 12.11
N TYR A 446 -1.65 -0.79 11.19
CA TYR A 446 -1.73 -2.24 11.36
C TYR A 446 -0.48 -3.00 10.89
N GLY A 447 0.54 -2.32 10.36
CA GLY A 447 1.79 -2.91 9.90
C GLY A 447 2.40 -3.95 10.88
N PRO A 448 2.45 -3.68 12.20
CA PRO A 448 2.96 -4.64 13.18
C PRO A 448 2.19 -5.97 13.24
N THR A 449 0.90 -5.97 12.89
CA THR A 449 0.08 -7.18 12.86
C THR A 449 0.42 -8.11 11.70
N LEU A 450 1.10 -7.61 10.65
CA LEU A 450 1.37 -8.38 9.45
C LEU A 450 2.36 -9.52 9.68
N THR A 451 3.30 -9.35 10.62
CA THR A 451 4.39 -10.29 10.88
C THR A 451 4.27 -10.97 12.24
N SER A 452 3.56 -10.37 13.19
CA SER A 452 3.47 -10.88 14.55
C SER A 452 2.82 -12.27 14.61
N PRO A 453 3.45 -13.25 15.29
CA PRO A 453 2.90 -14.59 15.43
C PRO A 453 1.80 -14.69 16.50
N ILE A 454 1.59 -13.63 17.28
CA ILE A 454 0.66 -13.59 18.43
C ILE A 454 -0.56 -12.68 18.20
N THR A 455 -0.77 -12.15 16.99
CA THR A 455 -1.93 -11.30 16.66
C THR A 455 -2.64 -11.77 15.39
N LYS A 456 -2.60 -13.08 15.14
CA LYS A 456 -3.12 -13.72 13.93
C LYS A 456 -4.62 -13.47 13.72
N VAL A 457 -5.42 -13.52 14.78
CA VAL A 457 -6.86 -13.26 14.70
C VAL A 457 -7.13 -11.81 14.27
N MET A 458 -6.46 -10.85 14.92
CA MET A 458 -6.61 -9.43 14.60
C MET A 458 -6.06 -9.09 13.21
N LYS A 459 -4.95 -9.71 12.78
CA LYS A 459 -4.41 -9.55 11.42
C LYS A 459 -5.46 -9.90 10.36
N VAL A 460 -6.08 -11.07 10.46
CA VAL A 460 -7.11 -11.50 9.50
C VAL A 460 -8.31 -10.57 9.53
N ALA A 461 -8.75 -10.15 10.72
CA ALA A 461 -9.91 -9.28 10.87
C ALA A 461 -9.67 -7.86 10.32
N ILE A 462 -8.47 -7.33 10.44
CA ILE A 462 -8.10 -6.01 9.89
C ILE A 462 -7.88 -6.07 8.37
N ASP A 463 -7.17 -7.10 7.89
CA ASP A 463 -6.82 -7.28 6.46
C ASP A 463 -7.96 -7.87 5.61
N ASP A 464 -9.13 -8.11 6.23
CA ASP A 464 -10.33 -8.58 5.54
C ASP A 464 -10.75 -7.58 4.44
N ASN A 465 -10.77 -8.05 3.20
CA ASN A 465 -11.03 -7.23 2.00
C ASN A 465 -12.50 -7.22 1.59
N ASP A 466 -13.35 -8.05 2.19
CA ASP A 466 -14.72 -8.27 1.72
C ASP A 466 -15.76 -7.55 2.58
N TRP A 467 -15.65 -7.67 3.90
CA TRP A 467 -16.66 -7.23 4.86
C TRP A 467 -16.18 -6.07 5.75
N LEU A 468 -15.05 -6.22 6.44
CA LEU A 468 -14.63 -5.29 7.49
C LEU A 468 -13.79 -4.13 6.96
N LYS A 469 -12.79 -4.41 6.10
CA LYS A 469 -11.98 -3.40 5.39
C LYS A 469 -11.31 -2.35 6.28
N PHE A 470 -11.03 -2.65 7.55
CA PHE A 470 -10.38 -1.72 8.47
C PHE A 470 -8.99 -1.30 8.02
N HIS A 471 -8.27 -2.17 7.30
CA HIS A 471 -6.98 -1.80 6.71
C HIS A 471 -7.08 -0.57 5.78
N LEU A 472 -8.23 -0.29 5.13
CA LEU A 472 -8.39 0.92 4.31
C LEU A 472 -8.43 2.18 5.17
N TYR A 473 -9.10 2.11 6.32
CA TYR A 473 -9.15 3.21 7.28
C TYR A 473 -7.76 3.45 7.89
N LEU A 474 -7.09 2.37 8.32
CA LEU A 474 -5.79 2.43 8.98
C LEU A 474 -4.63 2.78 8.02
N ARG A 475 -4.82 2.67 6.70
CA ARG A 475 -3.86 3.11 5.66
C ARG A 475 -3.83 4.62 5.44
N SER A 476 -4.79 5.38 5.99
CA SER A 476 -4.79 6.83 5.87
C SER A 476 -3.65 7.44 6.68
N LEU A 477 -2.61 7.94 6.01
CA LEU A 477 -1.48 8.62 6.68
C LEU A 477 -1.82 10.05 7.13
N GLU A 478 -3.00 10.56 6.77
CA GLU A 478 -3.47 11.89 7.17
C GLU A 478 -3.98 11.96 8.61
N ASN A 479 -4.31 10.81 9.22
CA ASN A 479 -4.77 10.73 10.61
C ASN A 479 -3.78 9.92 11.44
N GLN A 480 -3.66 10.21 12.72
CA GLN A 480 -2.87 9.48 13.69
C GLN A 480 -3.77 8.61 14.57
N TYR A 481 -3.30 7.40 14.87
CA TYR A 481 -4.07 6.41 15.62
C TYR A 481 -3.34 5.91 16.86
N ASN A 482 -4.09 5.57 17.91
CA ASN A 482 -3.68 4.50 18.81
C ASN A 482 -4.40 3.23 18.35
N LEU A 483 -3.66 2.20 17.97
CA LEU A 483 -4.21 0.90 17.62
C LEU A 483 -3.91 -0.10 18.74
N LEU A 484 -4.96 -0.53 19.44
CA LEU A 484 -4.88 -1.55 20.48
C LEU A 484 -5.09 -2.91 19.83
N VAL A 485 -4.11 -3.81 19.87
CA VAL A 485 -4.21 -5.13 19.23
C VAL A 485 -4.19 -6.21 20.32
N PRO A 486 -5.34 -6.79 20.67
CA PRO A 486 -5.39 -7.95 21.54
C PRO A 486 -4.56 -9.09 20.94
N THR A 487 -3.74 -9.72 21.78
CA THR A 487 -3.04 -10.94 21.39
C THR A 487 -4.02 -12.10 21.16
N ASP A 488 -3.59 -13.14 20.45
CA ASP A 488 -4.39 -14.34 20.20
C ASP A 488 -4.81 -15.04 21.51
N GLU A 489 -4.02 -14.91 22.59
CA GLU A 489 -4.40 -15.36 23.93
C GLU A 489 -5.48 -14.46 24.55
N ALA A 490 -5.33 -13.14 24.43
CA ALA A 490 -6.33 -12.17 24.88
C ALA A 490 -7.70 -12.36 24.20
N MET A 491 -7.69 -12.80 22.93
CA MET A 491 -8.88 -13.10 22.14
C MET A 491 -9.62 -14.38 22.56
N LYS A 492 -9.16 -15.10 23.59
CA LYS A 492 -9.81 -16.34 24.05
C LYS A 492 -10.95 -16.12 25.05
N THR A 493 -11.04 -14.93 25.64
CA THR A 493 -11.94 -14.65 26.76
C THR A 493 -12.99 -13.59 26.42
N TYR A 494 -13.42 -13.48 25.16
CA TYR A 494 -14.40 -12.49 24.75
C TYR A 494 -15.76 -12.76 25.37
N ARG A 495 -16.29 -11.81 26.13
CA ARG A 495 -17.64 -11.88 26.70
C ARG A 495 -18.62 -11.42 25.65
N GLU A 496 -19.46 -12.33 25.17
CA GLU A 496 -20.31 -12.07 24.01
C GLU A 496 -21.41 -11.04 24.37
N PRO A 497 -21.45 -9.86 23.71
CA PRO A 497 -22.22 -8.70 24.19
C PRO A 497 -23.73 -8.92 24.27
N ILE A 498 -24.35 -9.69 23.36
CA ILE A 498 -25.80 -9.92 23.39
C ILE A 498 -26.19 -10.74 24.62
N SER A 499 -25.50 -11.86 24.85
CA SER A 499 -25.78 -12.77 25.95
C SER A 499 -25.49 -12.15 27.31
N TRP A 500 -24.46 -11.31 27.41
CA TRP A 500 -24.15 -10.57 28.64
C TRP A 500 -25.12 -9.42 28.89
N ALA A 501 -25.52 -8.68 27.86
CA ALA A 501 -26.56 -7.65 27.99
C ALA A 501 -27.93 -8.23 28.38
N LEU A 502 -28.32 -9.39 27.84
CA LEU A 502 -29.54 -10.12 28.24
C LEU A 502 -29.53 -10.47 29.73
N TRP A 503 -28.37 -10.88 30.26
CA TRP A 503 -28.23 -11.17 31.67
C TRP A 503 -28.25 -9.89 32.51
N ALA A 504 -27.45 -8.88 32.14
CA ALA A 504 -27.28 -7.65 32.91
C ALA A 504 -28.55 -6.78 32.93
N THR A 505 -29.33 -6.77 31.83
CA THR A 505 -30.52 -5.90 31.68
C THR A 505 -31.82 -6.63 31.99
N GLU A 506 -31.96 -7.90 31.58
CA GLU A 506 -33.23 -8.65 31.67
C GLU A 506 -33.17 -9.84 32.66
N GLY A 507 -32.02 -10.12 33.26
CA GLY A 507 -31.83 -11.24 34.19
C GLY A 507 -31.87 -12.62 33.50
N VAL A 508 -31.74 -12.68 32.17
CA VAL A 508 -31.78 -13.93 31.40
C VAL A 508 -30.37 -14.49 31.26
N ASP A 509 -30.02 -15.50 32.06
CA ASP A 509 -28.68 -16.09 31.99
C ASP A 509 -28.52 -17.02 30.78
N LYS A 510 -27.96 -16.46 29.71
CA LYS A 510 -27.49 -17.18 28.51
C LYS A 510 -26.05 -16.82 28.18
N ARG A 511 -25.30 -16.26 29.13
CA ARG A 511 -23.97 -15.70 28.93
C ARG A 511 -23.05 -16.69 28.22
N GLU A 512 -22.29 -16.18 27.26
CA GLU A 512 -21.30 -16.92 26.51
C GLU A 512 -19.93 -16.25 26.60
N ILE A 513 -18.88 -17.07 26.60
CA ILE A 513 -17.51 -16.64 26.34
C ILE A 513 -17.05 -17.27 25.02
N TRP A 514 -16.54 -16.45 24.13
CA TRP A 514 -16.03 -16.88 22.82
C TRP A 514 -14.51 -16.85 22.83
N SER A 515 -13.93 -17.95 22.35
CA SER A 515 -12.49 -18.09 22.14
C SER A 515 -12.19 -18.11 20.66
N PHE A 516 -11.65 -17.01 20.12
CA PHE A 516 -11.32 -16.91 18.71
C PHE A 516 -10.03 -17.66 18.36
N LYS A 517 -9.97 -18.19 17.13
CA LYS A 517 -8.77 -18.83 16.56
C LYS A 517 -8.77 -18.71 15.04
N GLN A 518 -7.59 -18.55 14.46
CA GLN A 518 -7.40 -18.64 13.02
C GLN A 518 -7.16 -20.10 12.60
N ILE A 519 -7.88 -20.57 11.58
CA ILE A 519 -7.61 -21.84 10.89
C ILE A 519 -7.60 -21.58 9.38
N GLY A 520 -6.44 -21.74 8.74
CA GLY A 520 -6.24 -21.32 7.35
C GLY A 520 -6.47 -19.81 7.22
N GLU A 521 -7.32 -19.40 6.28
CA GLU A 521 -7.65 -17.99 6.04
C GLU A 521 -8.90 -17.50 6.80
N LYS A 522 -9.53 -18.36 7.62
CA LYS A 522 -10.78 -18.03 8.32
C LYS A 522 -10.60 -17.98 9.83
N ILE A 523 -11.47 -17.20 10.46
CA ILE A 523 -11.62 -17.16 11.92
C ILE A 523 -12.74 -18.10 12.35
N TYR A 524 -12.50 -18.80 13.45
CA TYR A 524 -13.44 -19.66 14.17
C TYR A 524 -13.56 -19.15 15.61
N ALA A 525 -14.66 -19.49 16.27
CA ALA A 525 -14.85 -19.19 17.69
C ALA A 525 -15.37 -20.42 18.43
N ASP A 526 -14.64 -20.89 19.44
CA ASP A 526 -15.16 -21.88 20.38
C ASP A 526 -16.00 -21.16 21.43
N VAL A 527 -17.25 -21.60 21.60
CA VAL A 527 -18.24 -20.97 22.48
C VAL A 527 -18.36 -21.80 23.75
N TYR A 528 -18.26 -21.13 24.89
CA TYR A 528 -18.36 -21.71 26.22
C TYR A 528 -19.54 -21.11 26.98
N ALA A 529 -20.15 -21.92 27.85
CA ALA A 529 -21.03 -21.41 28.89
C ALA A 529 -20.21 -20.57 29.90
N VAL A 530 -20.90 -19.82 30.75
CA VAL A 530 -20.29 -18.99 31.78
C VAL A 530 -20.72 -19.49 33.16
N ASN A 531 -19.76 -19.62 34.08
CA ASN A 531 -20.02 -20.01 35.46
C ASN A 531 -20.65 -18.84 36.25
N GLU A 532 -21.15 -19.10 37.45
CA GLU A 532 -21.79 -18.05 38.28
C GLU A 532 -20.85 -16.86 38.55
N ASP A 533 -19.55 -17.12 38.73
CA ASP A 533 -18.50 -16.11 38.94
C ASP A 533 -18.07 -15.35 37.67
N GLY A 534 -18.69 -15.62 36.52
CA GLY A 534 -18.35 -14.98 35.25
C GLY A 534 -17.14 -15.58 34.54
N SER A 535 -16.57 -16.67 35.05
CA SER A 535 -15.47 -17.40 34.41
C SER A 535 -15.96 -18.36 33.31
N GLN A 536 -15.04 -18.83 32.47
CA GLN A 536 -15.33 -19.78 31.40
C GLN A 536 -15.79 -21.12 31.96
N GLY A 537 -16.96 -21.57 31.52
CA GLY A 537 -17.59 -22.85 31.87
C GLY A 537 -17.42 -23.91 30.79
N ALA A 538 -18.42 -24.79 30.69
CA ALA A 538 -18.39 -25.92 29.77
C ALA A 538 -18.43 -25.50 28.29
N PHE A 539 -17.69 -26.21 27.45
CA PHE A 539 -17.74 -26.05 25.99
C PHE A 539 -19.15 -26.33 25.45
N LYS A 540 -19.63 -25.46 24.54
CA LYS A 540 -20.94 -25.59 23.89
C LYS A 540 -20.80 -26.02 22.43
N GLN A 541 -20.07 -25.25 21.63
CA GLN A 541 -19.97 -25.45 20.18
C GLN A 541 -18.78 -24.68 19.57
N THR A 542 -18.48 -24.95 18.30
CA THR A 542 -17.53 -24.16 17.51
C THR A 542 -18.27 -23.47 16.36
N LEU A 543 -18.16 -22.15 16.28
CA LEU A 543 -18.62 -21.31 15.18
C LEU A 543 -17.54 -21.19 14.10
N GLY A 544 -17.97 -21.04 12.85
CA GLY A 544 -17.12 -20.75 11.69
C GLY A 544 -17.22 -21.79 10.56
N SER A 545 -17.99 -22.86 10.78
CA SER A 545 -18.16 -23.94 9.79
C SER A 545 -19.16 -23.61 8.67
N SER A 546 -20.05 -22.65 8.90
CA SER A 546 -21.04 -22.18 7.92
C SER A 546 -20.90 -20.68 7.63
N GLN A 547 -21.46 -20.22 6.51
CA GLN A 547 -21.48 -18.78 6.20
C GLN A 547 -22.25 -17.97 7.26
N ALA A 548 -23.32 -18.52 7.83
CA ALA A 548 -24.06 -17.86 8.90
C ALA A 548 -23.20 -17.68 10.15
N ASP A 549 -22.36 -18.65 10.50
CA ASP A 549 -21.44 -18.51 11.62
C ASP A 549 -20.32 -17.51 11.34
N GLN A 550 -19.80 -17.50 10.11
CA GLN A 550 -18.82 -16.49 9.69
C GLN A 550 -19.41 -15.08 9.80
N ASN A 551 -20.66 -14.86 9.39
CA ASN A 551 -21.32 -13.56 9.54
C ASN A 551 -21.43 -13.13 11.02
N LYS A 552 -21.76 -14.06 11.94
CA LYS A 552 -21.80 -13.76 13.39
C LYS A 552 -20.42 -13.39 13.93
N ILE A 553 -19.38 -14.13 13.53
CA ILE A 553 -17.99 -13.84 13.91
C ILE A 553 -17.59 -12.46 13.40
N MET A 554 -17.87 -12.13 12.14
CA MET A 554 -17.57 -10.82 11.57
C MET A 554 -18.34 -9.69 12.27
N ASN A 555 -19.60 -9.91 12.66
CA ASN A 555 -20.35 -8.92 13.44
C ASN A 555 -19.68 -8.62 14.78
N ARG A 556 -19.12 -9.62 15.48
CA ARG A 556 -18.38 -9.42 16.73
C ARG A 556 -16.99 -8.81 16.51
N LEU A 557 -16.27 -9.23 15.48
CA LEU A 557 -14.97 -8.65 15.13
C LEU A 557 -15.09 -7.18 14.73
N ASN A 558 -16.18 -6.78 14.06
CA ASN A 558 -16.46 -5.37 13.78
C ASN A 558 -16.59 -4.55 15.07
N ASP A 559 -17.40 -5.02 16.02
CA ASP A 559 -17.60 -4.35 17.31
C ASP A 559 -16.29 -4.29 18.13
N ILE A 560 -15.52 -5.37 18.12
CA ILE A 560 -14.19 -5.44 18.76
C ILE A 560 -13.25 -4.40 18.14
N ILE A 561 -13.05 -4.40 16.82
CA ILE A 561 -12.06 -3.52 16.19
C ILE A 561 -12.45 -2.04 16.35
N ASP A 562 -13.73 -1.70 16.27
CA ASP A 562 -14.21 -0.33 16.49
C ASP A 562 -13.85 0.21 17.88
N MET A 563 -13.85 -0.65 18.90
CA MET A 563 -13.42 -0.31 20.26
C MET A 563 -11.90 -0.17 20.39
N HIS A 564 -11.13 -0.81 19.51
CA HIS A 564 -9.69 -0.93 19.60
C HIS A 564 -8.91 0.07 18.71
N ILE A 565 -9.62 1.03 18.12
CA ILE A 565 -9.06 2.12 17.34
C ILE A 565 -9.41 3.43 18.02
N ILE A 566 -8.40 4.27 18.30
CA ILE A 566 -8.55 5.61 18.88
C ILE A 566 -7.89 6.60 17.93
N VAL A 567 -8.54 7.73 17.64
CA VAL A 567 -7.95 8.80 16.83
C VAL A 567 -7.16 9.73 17.74
N ALA A 568 -5.86 9.89 17.47
CA ALA A 568 -4.90 10.58 18.32
C ALA A 568 -4.67 12.06 17.94
N ASP A 569 -5.01 12.48 16.72
CA ASP A 569 -4.72 13.81 16.19
C ASP A 569 -5.99 14.63 15.89
N ASN A 570 -6.85 14.81 16.89
CA ASN A 570 -8.00 15.69 16.76
C ASN A 570 -8.00 16.79 17.82
N GLU A 571 -7.43 17.95 17.48
CA GLU A 571 -7.36 19.14 18.36
C GLU A 571 -8.74 19.64 18.82
N THR A 572 -9.83 19.27 18.13
CA THR A 572 -11.20 19.68 18.49
C THR A 572 -11.91 18.69 19.41
N GLU A 573 -11.31 17.52 19.66
CA GLU A 573 -11.84 16.46 20.51
C GLU A 573 -10.98 16.37 21.78
N PRO A 574 -11.51 16.79 22.96
CA PRO A 574 -10.73 16.80 24.20
C PRO A 574 -10.25 15.42 24.66
N LEU A 575 -10.79 14.32 24.10
CA LEU A 575 -10.40 12.94 24.41
C LEU A 575 -9.42 12.35 23.37
N SER A 576 -8.80 13.20 22.55
CA SER A 576 -7.82 12.82 21.54
C SER A 576 -6.38 13.05 22.02
N GLY A 577 -5.47 12.14 21.65
CA GLY A 577 -4.05 12.17 21.98
C GLY A 577 -3.46 10.76 22.01
N PHE A 578 -2.15 10.66 22.23
CA PHE A 578 -1.48 9.36 22.40
C PHE A 578 -1.62 8.85 23.83
N ILE A 579 -2.09 7.61 23.97
CA ILE A 579 -2.46 7.03 25.29
C ILE A 579 -1.24 6.70 26.16
N ASP A 580 -0.05 6.62 25.57
CA ASP A 580 1.19 6.28 26.25
C ASP A 580 1.99 7.49 26.74
N GLU A 581 1.47 8.71 26.57
CA GLU A 581 2.11 9.94 27.05
C GLU A 581 1.76 10.32 28.51
N GLY A 582 0.82 9.60 29.15
CA GLY A 582 0.40 9.87 30.53
C GLY A 582 -0.46 11.12 30.73
N ASN A 583 -0.88 11.77 29.63
CA ASN A 583 -1.67 13.01 29.68
C ASN A 583 -3.19 12.80 29.55
N LEU A 584 -3.62 11.59 29.17
CA LEU A 584 -5.03 11.26 28.96
C LEU A 584 -5.55 10.36 30.07
N GLN A 585 -6.65 10.75 30.70
CA GLN A 585 -7.41 9.86 31.60
C GLN A 585 -8.45 9.02 30.86
N TYR A 586 -9.01 9.57 29.78
CA TYR A 586 -9.98 8.90 28.93
C TYR A 586 -9.67 9.15 27.46
N ALA A 587 -9.89 8.13 26.64
CA ALA A 587 -9.70 8.18 25.19
C ALA A 587 -10.96 7.73 24.46
N LEU A 588 -11.32 8.44 23.39
CA LEU A 588 -12.50 8.15 22.59
C LEU A 588 -12.18 7.18 21.44
N THR A 589 -12.87 6.06 21.42
CA THR A 589 -12.71 5.04 20.36
C THR A 589 -13.49 5.41 19.09
N LYS A 590 -13.11 4.80 17.96
CA LYS A 590 -13.84 4.88 16.69
C LYS A 590 -15.29 4.42 16.84
N GLY A 591 -15.52 3.38 17.65
CA GLY A 591 -16.86 2.87 17.98
C GLY A 591 -17.72 3.81 18.83
N GLY A 592 -17.15 4.89 19.35
CA GLY A 592 -17.87 5.89 20.15
C GLY A 592 -17.98 5.57 21.64
N THR A 593 -17.31 4.52 22.11
CA THR A 593 -17.12 4.28 23.57
C THR A 593 -15.88 5.01 24.05
N ILE A 594 -15.76 5.20 25.36
CA ILE A 594 -14.54 5.75 25.97
C ILE A 594 -13.81 4.68 26.76
N LEU A 595 -12.49 4.74 26.71
CA LEU A 595 -11.59 3.89 27.47
C LEU A 595 -10.93 4.72 28.55
N ARG A 596 -10.86 4.18 29.77
CA ARG A 596 -10.04 4.79 30.82
C ARG A 596 -8.59 4.37 30.63
N VAL A 597 -7.67 5.32 30.72
CA VAL A 597 -6.25 5.14 30.46
C VAL A 597 -5.47 5.56 31.70
N GLU A 598 -4.49 4.74 32.07
CA GLU A 598 -3.58 4.99 33.19
C GLU A 598 -2.15 4.65 32.80
N GLY A 599 -1.17 5.26 33.46
CA GLY A 599 0.25 4.99 33.22
C GLY A 599 0.82 5.69 31.98
N GLU A 600 2.06 5.35 31.65
CA GLU A 600 2.82 5.92 30.54
C GLU A 600 3.74 4.85 29.92
N GLY A 601 4.07 5.01 28.63
CA GLY A 601 4.94 4.11 27.89
C GLY A 601 4.52 2.64 28.02
N GLY A 602 5.48 1.77 28.35
CA GLY A 602 5.20 0.33 28.55
C GLY A 602 4.38 -0.02 29.78
N ALA A 603 4.08 0.94 30.66
CA ALA A 603 3.24 0.76 31.83
C ALA A 603 1.80 1.28 31.61
N THR A 604 1.43 1.65 30.38
CA THR A 604 0.07 2.04 30.05
C THR A 604 -0.90 0.88 30.27
N ILE A 605 -2.00 1.17 30.95
CA ILE A 605 -3.10 0.26 31.25
C ILE A 605 -4.38 0.88 30.68
N VAL A 606 -5.17 0.07 29.98
CA VAL A 606 -6.42 0.51 29.34
C VAL A 606 -7.60 -0.29 29.87
N HIS A 607 -8.70 0.39 30.19
CA HIS A 607 -9.93 -0.23 30.69
C HIS A 607 -11.12 0.09 29.79
N GLY A 608 -11.89 -0.92 29.43
CA GLY A 608 -13.22 -0.75 28.83
C GLY A 608 -14.30 -0.60 29.90
N GLY A 609 -15.41 0.07 29.57
CA GLY A 609 -16.50 0.28 30.54
C GLY A 609 -17.13 -1.02 31.07
N GLY A 610 -17.17 -2.07 30.25
CA GLY A 610 -17.62 -3.40 30.66
C GLY A 610 -16.62 -4.14 31.55
N ASP A 611 -15.34 -3.76 31.49
CA ASP A 611 -14.33 -4.26 32.41
C ASP A 611 -14.59 -3.73 33.81
N ASP A 612 -14.80 -2.41 33.92
CA ASP A 612 -15.13 -1.75 35.18
C ASP A 612 -16.49 -2.24 35.73
N GLU A 613 -17.52 -2.39 34.88
CA GLU A 613 -18.84 -2.94 35.24
C GLU A 613 -18.72 -4.34 35.88
N CYS A 614 -17.80 -5.16 35.38
CA CYS A 614 -17.58 -6.53 35.82
C CYS A 614 -16.47 -6.67 36.87
N GLY A 615 -15.83 -5.59 37.31
CA GLY A 615 -14.69 -5.63 38.23
C GLY A 615 -13.46 -6.36 37.67
N LEU A 616 -13.24 -6.31 36.36
CA LEU A 616 -12.10 -6.93 35.69
C LEU A 616 -10.87 -6.01 35.73
N PRO A 617 -9.64 -6.57 35.77
CA PRO A 617 -8.43 -5.77 35.66
C PRO A 617 -8.33 -5.09 34.29
N GLY A 618 -7.57 -4.01 34.19
CA GLY A 618 -7.26 -3.36 32.91
C GLY A 618 -6.36 -4.22 32.03
N ALA A 619 -6.36 -3.92 30.73
CA ALA A 619 -5.45 -4.53 29.77
C ALA A 619 -4.08 -3.84 29.84
N ASN A 620 -3.02 -4.63 30.02
CA ASN A 620 -1.65 -4.16 29.98
C ASN A 620 -1.09 -4.31 28.58
N ILE A 621 -0.04 -3.55 28.28
CA ILE A 621 0.80 -3.83 27.10
C ILE A 621 1.56 -5.14 27.35
N GLU A 622 1.29 -6.14 26.51
CA GLU A 622 1.91 -7.46 26.59
C GLU A 622 3.44 -7.32 26.52
N GLY A 623 4.18 -7.74 27.55
CA GLY A 623 5.64 -7.62 27.56
C GLY A 623 6.19 -6.18 27.61
N GLY A 624 5.35 -5.17 27.87
CA GLY A 624 5.76 -3.77 28.03
C GLY A 624 6.23 -3.11 26.73
N THR A 625 7.29 -2.30 26.79
CA THR A 625 7.75 -1.43 25.69
C THR A 625 8.12 -2.17 24.40
N ASP A 626 8.46 -3.46 24.48
CA ASP A 626 8.85 -4.26 23.31
C ASP A 626 7.69 -4.43 22.31
N ASN A 627 6.44 -4.37 22.78
CA ASN A 627 5.24 -4.48 21.97
C ASN A 627 4.50 -3.15 21.76
N ILE A 628 5.23 -2.04 21.85
CA ILE A 628 4.81 -0.74 21.32
C ILE A 628 5.52 -0.51 19.99
N TYR A 629 4.77 -0.20 18.94
CA TYR A 629 5.29 0.02 17.60
C TYR A 629 4.89 1.40 17.08
N PHE A 630 5.87 2.17 16.63
CA PHE A 630 5.65 3.51 16.07
C PHE A 630 5.70 3.43 14.55
N THR A 631 4.59 3.78 13.92
CA THR A 631 4.45 3.86 12.46
C THR A 631 4.25 5.31 12.04
N GLU A 632 4.16 5.62 10.73
CA GLU A 632 4.00 7.02 10.30
C GLU A 632 2.70 7.67 10.76
N ASN A 633 1.70 6.84 11.06
CA ASN A 633 0.36 7.27 11.41
C ASN A 633 -0.18 6.63 12.69
N SER A 634 0.67 6.03 13.54
CA SER A 634 0.17 5.43 14.79
C SER A 634 1.21 5.14 15.86
N HIS A 635 0.70 5.01 17.09
CA HIS A 635 1.26 4.16 18.13
C HIS A 635 0.41 2.89 18.22
N THR A 636 1.03 1.73 18.01
CA THR A 636 0.33 0.42 18.05
C THR A 636 0.79 -0.39 19.24
N PHE A 637 -0.16 -0.91 20.01
CA PHE A 637 0.06 -1.57 21.30
C PHE A 637 -0.48 -2.99 21.25
N PHE A 638 0.33 -4.01 21.52
CA PHE A 638 -0.22 -5.34 21.75
C PHE A 638 -0.65 -5.49 23.20
N ILE A 639 -1.89 -5.89 23.43
CA ILE A 639 -2.47 -5.94 24.78
C ILE A 639 -2.80 -7.38 25.21
N ASP A 640 -2.62 -7.63 26.51
CA ASP A 640 -2.77 -8.95 27.14
C ASP A 640 -4.21 -9.38 27.38
N LYS A 641 -5.16 -8.46 27.18
CA LYS A 641 -6.59 -8.65 27.44
C LYS A 641 -7.44 -7.91 26.42
N LEU A 642 -8.52 -8.57 25.99
CA LEU A 642 -9.55 -7.96 25.15
C LEU A 642 -10.45 -7.04 25.99
N LEU A 643 -10.55 -5.76 25.59
CA LEU A 643 -11.39 -4.78 26.28
C LEU A 643 -12.87 -5.08 26.09
N GLN A 644 -13.67 -4.82 27.13
CA GLN A 644 -15.13 -5.02 27.12
C GLN A 644 -15.89 -3.70 27.20
N ASP A 645 -16.92 -3.56 26.37
CA ASP A 645 -17.88 -2.45 26.43
C ASP A 645 -18.97 -2.76 27.48
N PRO A 646 -19.68 -1.76 28.04
CA PRO A 646 -20.76 -2.00 29.01
C PRO A 646 -21.84 -2.93 28.47
N PHE A 647 -22.45 -3.70 29.37
CA PHE A 647 -23.56 -4.60 29.06
C PHE A 647 -24.90 -4.04 29.51
N LYS A 648 -24.91 -3.15 30.50
CA LYS A 648 -26.13 -2.51 31.01
C LYS A 648 -26.59 -1.36 30.12
N SER A 649 -27.90 -1.33 29.85
CA SER A 649 -28.57 -0.20 29.21
C SER A 649 -28.67 1.00 30.16
N VAL A 650 -28.95 2.19 29.61
CA VAL A 650 -29.25 3.38 30.44
C VAL A 650 -30.38 3.07 31.43
N TYR A 651 -31.43 2.40 30.96
CA TYR A 651 -32.56 1.99 31.80
C TYR A 651 -32.12 1.10 32.97
N ALA A 652 -31.29 0.08 32.71
CA ALA A 652 -30.83 -0.85 33.73
C ALA A 652 -30.04 -0.13 34.84
N VAL A 653 -29.11 0.76 34.46
CA VAL A 653 -28.33 1.52 35.43
C VAL A 653 -29.19 2.48 36.24
N LEU A 654 -30.12 3.22 35.60
CA LEU A 654 -30.98 4.15 36.32
C LEU A 654 -31.89 3.47 37.34
N LYS A 655 -32.32 2.23 37.06
CA LYS A 655 -33.17 1.43 37.94
C LYS A 655 -32.46 0.91 39.20
N GLU A 656 -31.15 0.71 39.14
CA GLU A 656 -30.37 0.06 40.23
C GLU A 656 -29.96 1.03 41.35
N LYS A 657 -30.02 2.34 41.11
CA LYS A 657 -29.42 3.38 41.94
C LYS A 657 -30.48 4.24 42.63
N PRO A 658 -30.64 4.15 43.97
CA PRO A 658 -31.63 4.96 44.71
C PRO A 658 -31.48 6.48 44.54
N GLU A 659 -30.25 6.94 44.27
CA GLU A 659 -29.93 8.34 44.01
C GLU A 659 -30.64 8.89 42.76
N PHE A 660 -31.10 8.01 41.87
CA PHE A 660 -31.74 8.32 40.60
C PHE A 660 -33.27 8.14 40.61
N ASP A 661 -33.84 7.64 41.71
CA ASP A 661 -35.24 7.15 41.79
C ASP A 661 -36.30 8.14 41.30
N GLU A 662 -36.25 9.41 41.71
CA GLU A 662 -37.28 10.38 41.35
C GLU A 662 -37.21 10.75 39.87
N PHE A 663 -36.01 10.98 39.34
CA PHE A 663 -35.83 11.28 37.93
C PHE A 663 -36.19 10.05 37.07
N PHE A 664 -35.71 8.87 37.44
CA PHE A 664 -36.03 7.61 36.78
C PHE A 664 -37.54 7.36 36.73
N SER A 665 -38.25 7.59 37.84
CA SER A 665 -39.71 7.45 37.91
C SER A 665 -40.45 8.36 36.90
N LEU A 666 -39.93 9.56 36.64
CA LEU A 666 -40.48 10.44 35.61
C LEU A 666 -40.20 9.92 34.20
N LEU A 667 -39.03 9.33 33.96
CA LEU A 667 -38.66 8.79 32.65
C LEU A 667 -39.50 7.57 32.24
N LEU A 668 -40.00 6.79 33.20
CA LEU A 668 -40.93 5.67 32.94
C LEU A 668 -42.24 6.13 32.30
N GLY A 669 -42.66 7.37 32.59
CA GLY A 669 -43.89 7.94 32.08
C GLY A 669 -45.17 7.31 32.63
N ASP A 670 -46.30 7.65 32.00
CA ASP A 670 -47.61 7.10 32.36
C ASP A 670 -48.24 6.36 31.17
N PRO A 671 -48.54 5.05 31.31
CA PRO A 671 -49.08 4.25 30.20
C PRO A 671 -50.42 4.75 29.67
N SER A 672 -51.26 5.36 30.50
CA SER A 672 -52.56 5.90 30.06
C SER A 672 -52.38 7.15 29.20
N VAL A 673 -51.40 8.00 29.52
CA VAL A 673 -51.05 9.18 28.72
C VAL A 673 -50.45 8.77 27.38
N PHE A 674 -49.52 7.81 27.36
CA PHE A 674 -48.93 7.36 26.10
C PHE A 674 -49.94 6.61 25.22
N ALA A 675 -50.82 5.78 25.81
CA ALA A 675 -51.91 5.16 25.05
C ALA A 675 -52.88 6.18 24.45
N TYR A 676 -53.15 7.28 25.18
CA TYR A 676 -53.97 8.38 24.67
C TYR A 676 -53.35 9.07 23.45
N PHE A 677 -52.02 9.21 23.40
CA PHE A 677 -51.27 9.86 22.32
C PHE A 677 -50.54 8.90 21.38
N GLN A 678 -50.94 7.63 21.28
CA GLN A 678 -50.20 6.61 20.52
C GLN A 678 -49.95 6.96 19.03
N GLU A 679 -50.84 7.76 18.41
CA GLU A 679 -50.72 8.22 17.02
C GLU A 679 -49.95 9.55 16.87
N ASP A 680 -49.59 10.20 17.98
CA ASP A 680 -48.91 11.49 17.99
C ASP A 680 -47.39 11.30 18.00
N LYS A 681 -46.75 11.64 16.88
CA LYS A 681 -45.31 11.47 16.71
C LYS A 681 -44.45 12.34 17.61
N GLU A 682 -45.00 13.42 18.19
CA GLU A 682 -44.25 14.32 19.09
C GLU A 682 -44.22 13.78 20.53
N VAL A 683 -45.24 13.00 20.91
CA VAL A 683 -45.39 12.39 22.22
C VAL A 683 -44.87 10.95 22.18
N GLN A 684 -43.60 10.79 22.56
CA GLN A 684 -42.95 9.48 22.60
C GLN A 684 -42.37 9.25 24.00
N ALA A 685 -42.53 8.02 24.50
CA ALA A 685 -41.89 7.58 25.73
C ALA A 685 -40.36 7.69 25.61
N ILE A 686 -39.69 7.99 26.71
CA ILE A 686 -38.22 8.06 26.74
C ILE A 686 -37.62 6.66 26.61
N PHE A 687 -38.24 5.69 27.27
CA PHE A 687 -37.86 4.29 27.20
C PHE A 687 -38.90 3.48 26.42
N ASP A 688 -38.42 2.71 25.45
CA ASP A 688 -39.19 1.68 24.76
C ASP A 688 -38.25 0.54 24.34
N GLN A 689 -38.79 -0.64 24.05
CA GLN A 689 -37.99 -1.71 23.45
C GLN A 689 -37.71 -1.50 21.96
N ASN A 690 -38.30 -0.47 21.32
CA ASN A 690 -38.22 -0.19 19.88
C ASN A 690 -38.46 -1.46 19.03
N THR A 691 -39.46 -2.26 19.43
CA THR A 691 -39.70 -3.57 18.82
C THR A 691 -40.35 -3.43 17.45
N THR A 692 -39.72 -4.03 16.43
CA THR A 692 -40.25 -4.17 15.07
C THR A 692 -40.51 -5.64 14.75
N GLU A 693 -40.90 -5.95 13.51
CA GLU A 693 -40.99 -7.35 13.05
C GLU A 693 -39.63 -8.04 12.95
N GLN A 694 -38.55 -7.27 12.79
CA GLN A 694 -37.21 -7.79 12.48
C GLN A 694 -36.16 -7.44 13.54
N SER A 695 -36.46 -6.57 14.50
CA SER A 695 -35.52 -6.11 15.50
C SER A 695 -36.18 -5.74 16.82
N SER A 696 -35.40 -5.71 17.89
CA SER A 696 -35.81 -5.17 19.17
C SER A 696 -34.59 -4.70 19.96
N GLY A 697 -34.83 -3.86 20.96
CA GLY A 697 -33.89 -3.59 22.03
C GLY A 697 -33.66 -4.83 22.90
N ILE A 698 -32.50 -4.90 23.55
CA ILE A 698 -32.30 -5.81 24.70
C ILE A 698 -32.82 -5.07 25.93
N GLY A 699 -34.05 -5.38 26.31
CA GLY A 699 -34.77 -4.63 27.34
C GLY A 699 -35.16 -3.23 26.88
N GLN A 700 -35.45 -2.35 27.85
CA GLN A 700 -35.81 -0.95 27.59
C GLN A 700 -34.56 -0.13 27.20
N ILE A 701 -34.66 0.61 26.10
CA ILE A 701 -33.60 1.48 25.58
C ILE A 701 -34.11 2.91 25.40
N VAL A 702 -33.21 3.88 25.28
CA VAL A 702 -33.57 5.28 25.05
C VAL A 702 -34.03 5.47 23.60
N THR A 703 -35.28 5.92 23.42
CA THR A 703 -35.93 6.01 22.09
C THR A 703 -35.31 7.06 21.17
N SER A 704 -34.69 8.10 21.74
CA SER A 704 -34.05 9.17 20.98
C SER A 704 -32.61 8.85 20.54
N PHE A 705 -32.04 7.72 20.97
CA PHE A 705 -30.69 7.32 20.59
C PHE A 705 -30.66 6.70 19.18
N ASN A 706 -29.65 7.09 18.39
CA ASN A 706 -29.53 6.75 16.96
C ASN A 706 -28.12 6.21 16.62
N ASN A 707 -27.65 5.20 17.35
CA ASN A 707 -26.35 4.52 17.12
C ASN A 707 -25.12 5.44 17.25
N TYR A 708 -25.18 6.36 18.20
CA TYR A 708 -24.10 7.30 18.44
C TYR A 708 -23.69 7.28 19.92
N ARG A 709 -23.19 8.42 20.39
CA ARG A 709 -22.62 8.60 21.72
C ARG A 709 -23.35 9.72 22.46
N TYR A 710 -23.71 9.50 23.72
CA TYR A 710 -24.60 10.38 24.47
C TYR A 710 -24.11 10.63 25.89
N THR A 711 -24.65 11.67 26.51
CA THR A 711 -24.50 11.95 27.93
C THR A 711 -25.87 12.09 28.57
N VAL A 712 -26.10 11.39 29.68
CA VAL A 712 -27.35 11.43 30.44
C VAL A 712 -27.08 12.08 31.79
N LEU A 713 -27.79 13.16 32.05
CA LEU A 713 -27.67 13.90 33.31
C LEU A 713 -28.82 13.53 34.22
N VAL A 714 -28.50 13.02 35.40
CA VAL A 714 -29.49 12.61 36.39
C VAL A 714 -29.46 13.59 37.54
N PRO A 715 -30.47 14.46 37.69
CA PRO A 715 -30.55 15.34 38.85
C PRO A 715 -30.75 14.53 40.12
N THR A 716 -30.17 14.98 41.23
CA THR A 716 -30.49 14.40 42.55
C THR A 716 -31.99 14.43 42.82
N ASN A 717 -32.48 13.48 43.63
CA ASN A 717 -33.87 13.47 44.06
C ASN A 717 -34.33 14.82 44.65
N GLU A 718 -33.46 15.53 45.39
CA GLU A 718 -33.79 16.86 45.89
C GLU A 718 -33.88 17.91 44.77
N ALA A 719 -32.99 17.86 43.79
CA ALA A 719 -33.02 18.75 42.64
C ALA A 719 -34.28 18.56 41.78
N VAL A 720 -34.79 17.33 41.66
CA VAL A 720 -36.07 17.05 40.98
C VAL A 720 -37.21 17.72 41.73
N ARG A 721 -37.33 17.51 43.05
CA ARG A 721 -38.37 18.17 43.88
C ARG A 721 -38.29 19.69 43.79
N GLN A 722 -37.08 20.24 43.84
CA GLN A 722 -36.85 21.67 43.71
C GLN A 722 -37.34 22.19 42.34
N ALA A 723 -37.02 21.50 41.24
CA ALA A 723 -37.45 21.90 39.90
C ALA A 723 -38.98 21.98 39.77
N PHE A 724 -39.70 20.99 40.31
CA PHE A 724 -41.18 21.01 40.33
C PHE A 724 -41.76 22.10 41.25
N SER A 725 -41.02 22.51 42.30
CA SER A 725 -41.46 23.59 43.18
C SER A 725 -41.25 24.98 42.57
N GLU A 726 -40.22 25.13 41.73
CA GLU A 726 -39.83 26.42 41.13
C GLU A 726 -40.53 26.67 39.79
N ASP A 727 -40.87 25.63 39.03
CA ASP A 727 -41.55 25.75 37.74
C ASP A 727 -43.02 25.32 37.83
N ALA A 728 -43.91 26.31 37.92
CA ALA A 728 -45.36 26.09 37.94
C ALA A 728 -45.93 25.44 36.66
N ASN A 729 -45.16 25.39 35.57
CA ASN A 729 -45.54 24.73 34.32
C ASN A 729 -45.05 23.28 34.22
N LEU A 730 -44.31 22.78 35.22
CA LEU A 730 -43.85 21.39 35.26
C LEU A 730 -44.90 20.51 35.96
N TRP A 731 -45.61 19.72 35.16
CA TRP A 731 -46.73 18.89 35.63
C TRP A 731 -46.29 17.45 35.87
N THR A 732 -46.79 16.83 36.94
CA THR A 732 -46.60 15.40 37.16
C THR A 732 -47.44 14.58 36.18
N TRP A 733 -47.05 13.35 35.92
CA TRP A 733 -47.82 12.44 35.07
C TRP A 733 -49.26 12.24 35.54
N ASN A 734 -49.49 12.19 36.86
CA ASN A 734 -50.85 12.13 37.44
C ASN A 734 -51.69 13.37 37.10
N GLN A 735 -51.10 14.57 37.12
CA GLN A 735 -51.82 15.79 36.74
C GLN A 735 -52.13 15.82 35.24
N ILE A 736 -51.23 15.31 34.41
CA ILE A 736 -51.42 15.21 32.95
C ILE A 736 -52.51 14.19 32.61
N SER A 737 -52.49 13.01 33.26
CA SER A 737 -53.49 11.96 33.03
C SER A 737 -54.91 12.45 33.34
N ASN A 738 -55.07 13.22 34.43
CA ASN A 738 -56.35 13.80 34.86
C ASN A 738 -56.80 15.05 34.08
N GLU A 739 -56.00 15.59 33.16
CA GLU A 739 -56.43 16.69 32.30
C GLU A 739 -57.51 16.20 31.32
N GLU A 740 -58.58 16.96 31.12
CA GLU A 740 -59.67 16.56 30.22
C GLU A 740 -59.57 17.22 28.85
N ASP A 741 -58.98 18.41 28.77
CA ASP A 741 -58.79 19.12 27.51
C ASP A 741 -57.64 18.50 26.69
N PRO A 742 -57.89 18.00 25.47
CA PRO A 742 -56.86 17.33 24.67
C PRO A 742 -55.67 18.23 24.28
N VAL A 743 -55.93 19.52 24.03
CA VAL A 743 -54.89 20.48 23.62
C VAL A 743 -54.00 20.81 24.81
N ILE A 744 -54.61 21.09 25.97
CA ILE A 744 -53.87 21.38 27.21
C ILE A 744 -53.13 20.13 27.67
N LYS A 745 -53.74 18.94 27.60
CA LYS A 745 -53.08 17.68 27.94
C LYS A 745 -51.82 17.48 27.10
N LYS A 746 -51.91 17.71 25.78
CA LYS A 746 -50.75 17.61 24.88
C LYS A 746 -49.68 18.62 25.23
N GLU A 747 -50.04 19.88 25.47
CA GLU A 747 -49.09 20.94 25.86
C GLU A 747 -48.34 20.59 27.14
N LYS A 748 -49.05 20.15 28.19
CA LYS A 748 -48.46 19.73 29.46
C LYS A 748 -47.54 18.51 29.29
N CYS A 749 -47.96 17.54 28.48
CA CYS A 749 -47.17 16.34 28.17
C CYS A 749 -45.87 16.69 27.44
N LEU A 750 -45.94 17.50 26.38
CA LEU A 750 -44.76 17.92 25.62
C LEU A 750 -43.81 18.77 26.46
N TYR A 751 -44.34 19.60 27.37
CA TYR A 751 -43.51 20.38 28.28
C TYR A 751 -42.69 19.48 29.21
N LEU A 752 -43.34 18.50 29.86
CA LEU A 752 -42.64 17.54 30.72
C LEU A 752 -41.63 16.70 29.91
N LEU A 753 -42.02 16.19 28.73
CA LEU A 753 -41.12 15.43 27.87
C LEU A 753 -39.91 16.25 27.44
N ASN A 754 -40.07 17.52 27.09
CA ASN A 754 -38.94 18.39 26.74
C ASN A 754 -38.04 18.68 27.93
N PHE A 755 -38.59 18.86 29.13
CA PHE A 755 -37.80 18.95 30.36
C PHE A 755 -36.93 17.69 30.57
N LEU A 756 -37.52 16.50 30.41
CA LEU A 756 -36.80 15.22 30.55
C LEU A 756 -35.75 15.06 29.45
N ARG A 757 -36.13 15.27 28.18
CA ARG A 757 -35.24 15.17 27.01
C ARG A 757 -34.07 16.15 27.06
N TYR A 758 -34.19 17.27 27.77
CA TYR A 758 -33.11 18.25 27.91
C TYR A 758 -31.89 17.71 28.68
N HIS A 759 -32.09 16.62 29.44
CA HIS A 759 -31.03 15.94 30.18
C HIS A 759 -30.31 14.85 29.37
N PHE A 760 -30.73 14.64 28.11
CA PHE A 760 -30.09 13.71 27.17
C PHE A 760 -29.35 14.53 26.13
N ILE A 761 -28.03 14.47 26.15
CA ILE A 761 -27.12 15.29 25.34
C ILE A 761 -26.50 14.42 24.26
N ASP A 762 -26.44 14.95 23.03
CA ASP A 762 -25.71 14.34 21.92
C ASP A 762 -24.21 14.63 22.06
N GLY A 763 -23.41 13.58 22.22
CA GLY A 763 -22.00 13.65 22.60
C GLY A 763 -21.72 12.95 23.93
N ILE A 764 -20.56 12.29 24.02
CA ILE A 764 -20.08 11.64 25.25
C ILE A 764 -19.12 12.60 25.96
N VAL A 765 -19.47 12.99 27.18
CA VAL A 765 -18.72 13.99 27.94
C VAL A 765 -18.39 13.44 29.32
N PRO A 766 -17.28 12.70 29.49
CA PRO A 766 -16.83 12.23 30.79
C PRO A 766 -16.14 13.34 31.59
N VAL A 767 -16.14 13.19 32.92
CA VAL A 767 -15.21 13.90 33.81
C VAL A 767 -13.82 13.31 33.58
N ALA A 768 -12.95 14.08 32.91
CA ALA A 768 -11.67 13.58 32.39
C ALA A 768 -10.47 14.51 32.64
N GLY A 769 -10.59 15.51 33.52
CA GLY A 769 -9.49 16.44 33.84
C GLY A 769 -9.22 17.51 32.76
N ASN A 770 -10.03 17.57 31.71
CA ASN A 770 -9.83 18.46 30.57
C ASN A 770 -10.45 19.85 30.76
N HIS A 771 -9.96 20.82 29.98
CA HIS A 771 -10.47 22.19 29.97
C HIS A 771 -11.09 22.51 28.60
N PHE A 772 -12.41 22.68 28.54
CA PHE A 772 -13.09 23.06 27.31
C PHE A 772 -14.43 23.74 27.59
N ALA A 773 -14.95 24.47 26.60
CA ALA A 773 -16.28 25.03 26.65
C ALA A 773 -16.95 24.95 25.26
N LYS A 774 -18.02 24.16 25.14
CA LYS A 774 -18.65 23.83 23.84
C LYS A 774 -20.17 23.68 23.98
N ASP A 775 -20.89 23.96 22.90
CA ASP A 775 -22.34 23.75 22.84
C ASP A 775 -22.63 22.35 22.25
N TYR A 776 -23.56 21.64 22.88
CA TYR A 776 -24.03 20.34 22.44
C TYR A 776 -25.54 20.38 22.20
N ASP A 777 -26.03 19.60 21.23
CA ASP A 777 -27.46 19.42 21.03
C ASP A 777 -28.02 18.49 22.12
N THR A 778 -29.26 18.73 22.54
CA THR A 778 -29.99 17.84 23.46
C THR A 778 -31.14 17.17 22.73
N ALA A 779 -31.75 16.15 23.34
CA ALA A 779 -32.94 15.51 22.77
C ALA A 779 -34.20 16.40 22.83
N ALA A 780 -34.17 17.54 23.53
CA ALA A 780 -35.30 18.45 23.64
C ALA A 780 -35.50 19.25 22.34
N ARG A 781 -36.76 19.57 22.04
CA ARG A 781 -37.16 20.33 20.84
C ARG A 781 -37.83 21.65 21.22
N ASP A 782 -37.42 22.73 20.57
CA ASP A 782 -38.06 24.04 20.70
C ASP A 782 -39.41 24.09 19.96
N LYS A 783 -40.08 25.24 20.00
CA LYS A 783 -41.37 25.47 19.32
C LYS A 783 -41.28 25.40 17.78
N ASN A 784 -40.08 25.50 17.21
CA ASN A 784 -39.81 25.38 15.78
C ASN A 784 -39.30 23.98 15.40
N ASN A 785 -39.35 23.02 16.33
CA ASN A 785 -38.84 21.66 16.19
C ASN A 785 -37.31 21.58 15.97
N GLN A 786 -36.56 22.58 16.42
CA GLN A 786 -35.09 22.57 16.43
C GLN A 786 -34.57 21.97 17.74
N PHE A 787 -33.42 21.31 17.67
CA PHE A 787 -32.76 20.80 18.86
C PHE A 787 -32.34 21.96 19.77
N VAL A 788 -32.65 21.84 21.06
CA VAL A 788 -32.21 22.83 22.05
C VAL A 788 -30.78 22.52 22.44
N LYS A 789 -29.92 23.55 22.42
CA LYS A 789 -28.52 23.42 22.79
C LYS A 789 -28.29 23.58 24.29
N ILE A 790 -27.21 22.98 24.77
CA ILE A 790 -26.69 23.18 26.12
C ILE A 790 -25.20 23.51 26.06
N ARG A 791 -24.80 24.55 26.80
CA ARG A 791 -23.39 24.89 26.99
C ARG A 791 -22.79 23.93 28.01
N VAL A 792 -21.66 23.32 27.69
CA VAL A 792 -20.90 22.47 28.62
C VAL A 792 -19.54 23.09 28.83
N GLU A 793 -19.18 23.26 30.09
CA GLU A 793 -17.90 23.85 30.52
C GLU A 793 -17.20 22.85 31.46
N ALA A 794 -16.05 22.35 31.04
CA ALA A 794 -15.18 21.52 31.86
C ALA A 794 -13.95 22.32 32.28
N ASN A 795 -13.59 22.21 33.56
CA ASN A 795 -12.43 22.84 34.17
C ASN A 795 -11.78 21.85 35.14
N GLY A 796 -10.93 20.97 34.61
CA GLY A 796 -10.37 19.85 35.36
C GLY A 796 -11.45 18.81 35.67
N ASP A 797 -11.60 18.47 36.95
CA ASP A 797 -12.58 17.49 37.42
C ASP A 797 -13.99 18.07 37.63
N GLN A 798 -14.17 19.38 37.40
CA GLN A 798 -15.48 20.02 37.48
C GLN A 798 -16.07 20.21 36.09
N ILE A 799 -17.23 19.61 35.86
CA ILE A 799 -18.03 19.82 34.64
C ILE A 799 -19.35 20.46 35.02
N ARG A 800 -19.68 21.54 34.30
CA ARG A 800 -20.93 22.27 34.41
C ARG A 800 -21.72 22.17 33.12
N PHE A 801 -23.00 21.87 33.27
CA PHE A 801 -23.98 21.80 32.20
C PHE A 801 -24.98 22.97 32.35
N GLY A 802 -25.06 23.78 31.30
CA GLY A 802 -25.78 25.05 31.31
C GLY A 802 -25.19 26.03 32.34
N GLN A 803 -26.01 27.02 32.75
CA GLN A 803 -25.60 27.99 33.77
C GLN A 803 -25.83 27.49 35.21
N THR A 804 -26.21 26.24 35.46
CA THR A 804 -26.74 25.87 36.78
C THR A 804 -26.34 24.51 37.33
N ALA A 805 -26.20 23.47 36.51
CA ALA A 805 -25.97 22.11 36.98
C ALA A 805 -24.49 21.71 36.92
N SER A 806 -23.97 21.10 37.97
CA SER A 806 -22.59 20.60 38.06
C SER A 806 -22.61 19.11 38.38
N VAL A 807 -21.66 18.37 37.81
CA VAL A 807 -21.47 16.94 38.13
C VAL A 807 -21.00 16.80 39.57
N LEU A 808 -21.60 15.88 40.31
CA LEU A 808 -21.17 15.50 41.65
C LEU A 808 -20.07 14.44 41.53
N THR A 809 -18.86 14.77 41.98
CA THR A 809 -17.66 13.93 41.82
C THR A 809 -17.15 13.33 43.13
N GLU A 810 -17.92 13.46 44.22
CA GLU A 810 -17.55 12.93 45.55
C GLU A 810 -17.65 11.41 45.63
N ASP A 811 -18.59 10.80 44.89
CA ASP A 811 -18.76 9.35 44.80
C ASP A 811 -18.52 8.87 43.35
N PRO A 812 -17.43 8.14 43.07
CA PRO A 812 -17.14 7.61 41.74
C PRO A 812 -18.17 6.59 41.24
N SER A 813 -19.08 6.12 42.10
CA SER A 813 -20.19 5.25 41.70
C SER A 813 -21.35 6.00 41.06
N LEU A 814 -21.33 7.35 41.05
CA LEU A 814 -22.45 8.21 40.64
C LEU A 814 -22.14 9.10 39.42
N TYR A 815 -20.92 9.07 38.88
CA TYR A 815 -20.54 9.78 37.66
C TYR A 815 -19.63 8.93 36.78
N ASN A 816 -19.44 9.34 35.52
CA ASN A 816 -18.72 8.54 34.51
C ASN A 816 -19.26 7.11 34.33
N ILE A 817 -20.54 6.86 34.64
CA ILE A 817 -21.10 5.50 34.54
C ILE A 817 -21.39 5.21 33.07
N LEU A 818 -20.66 4.25 32.50
CA LEU A 818 -20.79 3.89 31.09
C LEU A 818 -21.90 2.88 30.87
N THR A 819 -22.66 3.07 29.81
CA THR A 819 -23.81 2.22 29.44
C THR A 819 -23.85 2.00 27.94
N ARG A 820 -24.54 0.94 27.53
CA ARG A 820 -24.75 0.60 26.13
C ARG A 820 -26.15 0.06 25.89
N ASP A 821 -26.86 0.74 25.01
CA ASP A 821 -28.17 0.30 24.51
C ASP A 821 -27.96 -0.50 23.22
N TYR A 822 -28.54 -1.70 23.17
CA TYR A 822 -28.40 -2.62 22.04
C TYR A 822 -29.71 -2.77 21.27
N ILE A 823 -29.64 -2.72 19.95
CA ILE A 823 -30.71 -3.16 19.03
C ILE A 823 -30.20 -4.38 18.26
N VAL A 824 -30.96 -5.46 18.32
CA VAL A 824 -30.57 -6.76 17.79
C VAL A 824 -31.50 -7.24 16.67
N ASN A 825 -31.04 -8.20 15.87
CA ASN A 825 -31.69 -8.66 14.63
C ASN A 825 -32.88 -9.62 14.83
N ASN A 826 -33.61 -9.49 15.92
CA ASN A 826 -34.81 -10.30 16.14
C ASN A 826 -35.83 -9.52 16.98
N LYS A 827 -37.12 -9.76 16.72
CA LYS A 827 -38.21 -9.26 17.58
C LYS A 827 -38.12 -9.79 19.02
N ASP A 828 -37.64 -11.02 19.17
CA ASP A 828 -37.38 -11.66 20.46
C ASP A 828 -35.86 -11.60 20.71
N PRO A 829 -35.37 -10.71 21.60
CA PRO A 829 -33.94 -10.47 21.76
C PRO A 829 -33.19 -11.73 22.24
N GLN A 830 -33.89 -12.68 22.87
CA GLN A 830 -33.32 -13.95 23.30
C GLN A 830 -33.00 -14.92 22.16
N LYS A 831 -33.47 -14.64 20.94
CA LYS A 831 -33.23 -15.40 19.71
C LYS A 831 -32.33 -14.64 18.72
N ALA A 832 -31.89 -13.44 19.08
CA ALA A 832 -31.02 -12.66 18.23
C ALA A 832 -29.63 -13.28 18.09
N THR A 833 -28.98 -13.00 16.96
CA THR A 833 -27.62 -13.44 16.67
C THR A 833 -26.68 -12.27 16.46
N ASP A 834 -27.20 -11.14 15.97
CA ASP A 834 -26.39 -10.02 15.48
C ASP A 834 -26.78 -8.73 16.20
N ILE A 835 -25.76 -7.91 16.48
CA ILE A 835 -25.95 -6.51 16.86
C ILE A 835 -26.19 -5.75 15.55
N LEU A 836 -27.37 -5.15 15.42
CA LEU A 836 -27.67 -4.28 14.27
C LEU A 836 -27.20 -2.85 14.51
N ALA A 837 -27.24 -2.44 15.78
CA ALA A 837 -27.21 -1.07 16.18
C ALA A 837 -26.90 -1.02 17.68
N SER A 838 -26.08 -0.07 18.11
CA SER A 838 -25.87 0.17 19.53
C SER A 838 -25.50 1.62 19.81
N SER A 839 -25.97 2.16 20.92
CA SER A 839 -25.68 3.52 21.37
C SER A 839 -24.99 3.48 22.73
N ARG A 840 -23.96 4.32 22.89
CA ARG A 840 -23.17 4.38 24.13
C ARG A 840 -23.49 5.66 24.87
N ALA A 841 -23.57 5.59 26.19
CA ALA A 841 -23.82 6.78 26.99
C ALA A 841 -23.00 6.80 28.28
N VAL A 842 -22.64 8.00 28.70
CA VAL A 842 -22.09 8.28 30.04
C VAL A 842 -23.17 8.93 30.90
N ILE A 843 -23.35 8.41 32.11
CA ILE A 843 -24.34 8.91 33.08
C ILE A 843 -23.61 9.67 34.19
N HIS A 844 -24.14 10.86 34.53
CA HIS A 844 -23.66 11.68 35.62
C HIS A 844 -24.79 12.09 36.57
N LEU A 845 -24.57 11.93 37.87
CA LEU A 845 -25.36 12.61 38.87
C LEU A 845 -25.01 14.10 38.90
N VAL A 846 -26.02 14.97 38.86
CA VAL A 846 -25.85 16.42 38.90
C VAL A 846 -26.60 17.05 40.06
N ASP A 847 -26.02 18.12 40.62
CA ASP A 847 -26.53 18.82 41.79
C ASP A 847 -27.87 19.54 41.56
N LYS A 848 -28.22 19.83 40.30
CA LYS A 848 -29.45 20.52 39.90
C LYS A 848 -30.06 19.95 38.62
N ALA A 849 -31.37 20.03 38.51
CA ALA A 849 -32.06 19.82 37.25
C ALA A 849 -31.77 20.99 36.30
N ILE A 850 -31.62 20.69 35.01
CA ILE A 850 -31.34 21.71 34.01
C ILE A 850 -32.67 22.35 33.61
N ASN A 851 -32.77 23.66 33.79
CA ASN A 851 -34.02 24.38 33.57
C ASN A 851 -34.25 24.66 32.08
N TYR A 852 -35.29 24.03 31.52
CA TYR A 852 -35.73 24.22 30.14
C TYR A 852 -36.24 25.66 29.83
N GLN A 853 -36.69 26.43 30.83
CA GLN A 853 -37.27 27.78 30.62
C GLN A 853 -36.26 28.88 30.29
N GLN A 854 -34.98 28.72 30.64
CA GLN A 854 -34.02 29.84 30.61
C GLN A 854 -33.52 30.26 29.22
N MET A 855 -33.97 29.63 28.12
CA MET A 855 -33.46 29.95 26.77
C MET A 855 -34.51 30.55 25.82
N GLY A 856 -35.73 30.82 26.30
CA GLY A 856 -36.81 31.47 25.55
C GLY A 856 -36.93 32.99 25.75
N LYS A 857 -35.91 33.66 26.30
CA LYS A 857 -35.86 35.13 26.44
C LYS A 857 -34.76 35.74 25.60
#